data_AF-W2SL04-F1
#
_entry.id   AF-W2SL04-F1
#
_cell.length_a   1.000
_cell.length_b   1.000
_cell.length_c   1.000
_cell.angle_alpha   90.00
_cell.angle_beta   90.00
_cell.angle_gamma   90.00
#
_symmetry.space_group_name_H-M   'P 1'
#
loop_
_entity.id
_entity.type
_entity.pdbx_description
1 polymer ?
#
loop_
_entity_poly.entity_id
_entity_poly.type
_entity_poly.pdbx_seq_one_letter_code
_entity_poly.pdbx_strand_id
1 'polypeptide(L)'
;MVVLSPAIWPNGASDVIAAPRVVLFPTRFARNLNPDKISLDVLKGKSKLEFIEINEEVLTDVLELPPWLRIRQAFCVGVTVSVPWTKLKSAPVVIFIDEINVNAVLTGEPPHKKTDRPASGLSENSSYGFADKVVEGLSLYINTVEINFDSDAFGGSFMLSRLSVESRTPGWQAAQDLRQTRINCTVINRALIFKQISWHLLRIEASAKTDRNEKRCTVNAPLRLITSGGKIRVTLKKNTIDGSVENAQIHMLLDDILWVATLPQLRSAIAFSSYLMSLVRQCEKEYPPVATLPTKPVESLTPNGQTATVSNVFRAFDFDQTSHHLHIKKVDLHLCDDAHSNITYPPGWDIESGAMQVTLYRVLVDIYPRTLASSDRRNWPRYSAPNDFSRWIDTRLEKQFSKFCTETDEALQTRLMRCWPQLLSFNVVLRIHDLIIQCVSDASSKRDSLQNMFTSDRHSRSLPNDQYIVHFEFANFVHPMSNSLPVPSPASFLQLGPFSILFDKRTLRWCLYIVHNLATAFEQSLGVNMEPIPHSDIRIDLLMPKVIIHFPSPSSNDRRFPLRLLISFSALSLSNTTFDSDIFKPFEMLSKATISYVANSELLGGRSTLIGDLMQLVGAENPTGMSELLWLRTSPAWVDTDHGPNTKSLPVISDVCFSGAILNSAEQVNIYVEPTTQISAVVDHFQFIQVSLCNGVWILY
;
A
#
# COMPACT_ATOMS: atom_id res chain seq x y z
N MET A 1 -15.18 3.50 48.52
CA MET A 1 -16.47 4.21 48.55
C MET A 1 -16.44 5.18 49.73
N VAL A 2 -15.83 6.36 49.54
CA VAL A 2 -15.84 7.47 50.51
C VAL A 2 -16.60 8.60 49.82
N VAL A 3 -17.73 8.99 50.43
CA VAL A 3 -18.62 10.04 49.93
C VAL A 3 -17.91 11.38 50.16
N LEU A 4 -17.32 11.94 49.10
CA LEU A 4 -16.89 13.35 49.10
C LEU A 4 -18.13 14.22 48.88
N SER A 5 -18.42 15.06 49.87
CA SER A 5 -19.57 15.97 49.92
C SER A 5 -19.67 16.89 48.69
N PRO A 6 -20.88 17.24 48.20
CA PRO A 6 -21.09 18.10 47.02
C PRO A 6 -20.65 19.58 47.21
N ALA A 7 -20.17 19.97 48.38
CA ALA A 7 -19.98 21.37 48.75
C ALA A 7 -18.71 22.06 48.20
N ILE A 8 -17.85 21.36 47.45
CA ILE A 8 -16.57 21.93 46.95
C ILE A 8 -16.64 22.28 45.44
N TRP A 9 -17.76 22.03 44.77
CA TRP A 9 -17.88 22.23 43.32
C TRP A 9 -18.36 23.65 42.98
N PRO A 10 -17.60 24.45 42.21
CA PRO A 10 -18.09 25.71 41.69
C PRO A 10 -19.21 25.45 40.66
N ASN A 11 -20.43 25.84 41.03
CA ASN A 11 -21.67 25.98 40.24
C ASN A 11 -21.68 25.44 38.80
N GLY A 12 -22.20 24.22 38.63
CA GLY A 12 -22.64 23.66 37.35
C GLY A 12 -22.88 22.15 37.46
N ALA A 13 -24.14 21.70 37.44
CA ALA A 13 -24.49 20.28 37.64
C ALA A 13 -23.84 19.29 36.64
N SER A 14 -23.28 19.77 35.53
CA SER A 14 -22.54 18.96 34.54
C SER A 14 -21.05 18.83 34.83
N ASP A 15 -20.43 19.81 35.51
CA ASP A 15 -19.02 19.80 35.85
C ASP A 15 -18.73 18.86 37.04
N VAL A 16 -19.69 18.70 37.94
CA VAL A 16 -19.65 17.79 39.10
C VAL A 16 -19.55 16.30 38.68
N ILE A 17 -20.12 15.94 37.53
CA ILE A 17 -20.17 14.54 37.04
C ILE A 17 -18.91 14.20 36.22
N ALA A 18 -18.31 15.17 35.52
CA ALA A 18 -17.13 14.93 34.69
C ALA A 18 -15.84 14.79 35.51
N ALA A 19 -15.74 15.52 36.62
CA ALA A 19 -14.51 15.61 37.37
C ALA A 19 -14.05 14.29 38.05
N PRO A 20 -14.92 13.47 38.68
CA PRO A 20 -14.50 12.15 39.18
C PRO A 20 -14.00 11.24 38.05
N ARG A 21 -14.64 11.29 36.88
CA ARG A 21 -14.21 10.52 35.71
C ARG A 21 -12.85 10.96 35.21
N VAL A 22 -12.62 12.25 35.01
CA VAL A 22 -11.32 12.77 34.52
C VAL A 22 -10.19 12.51 35.52
N VAL A 23 -10.46 12.60 36.82
CA VAL A 23 -9.46 12.44 37.89
C VAL A 23 -9.15 10.96 38.19
N LEU A 24 -10.15 10.07 38.14
CA LEU A 24 -10.00 8.64 38.44
C LEU A 24 -9.70 7.79 37.20
N PHE A 25 -9.83 8.34 35.99
CA PHE A 25 -9.51 7.58 34.77
C PHE A 25 -8.05 7.10 34.75
N PRO A 26 -7.03 7.93 35.08
CA PRO A 26 -5.63 7.48 35.09
C PRO A 26 -5.32 6.38 36.12
N THR A 27 -6.00 6.35 37.27
CA THR A 27 -5.77 5.29 38.29
C THR A 27 -6.18 3.91 37.80
N ARG A 28 -7.01 3.81 36.75
CA ARG A 28 -7.39 2.53 36.16
C ARG A 28 -6.28 1.92 35.29
N PHE A 29 -5.38 2.76 34.78
CA PHE A 29 -4.31 2.36 33.86
C PHE A 29 -2.94 2.26 34.53
N ALA A 30 -2.81 2.68 35.78
CA ALA A 30 -1.51 2.77 36.45
C ALA A 30 -1.44 1.90 37.70
N ARG A 31 -0.35 1.14 37.85
CA ARG A 31 -0.11 0.25 38.99
C ARG A 31 0.22 1.00 40.28
N ASN A 32 0.89 2.14 40.14
CA ASN A 32 1.48 2.89 41.26
C ASN A 32 0.71 4.18 41.62
N LEU A 33 -0.48 4.37 41.07
CA LEU A 33 -1.33 5.55 41.24
C LEU A 33 -2.55 5.25 42.13
N ASN A 34 -2.55 5.81 43.33
CA ASN A 34 -3.71 5.81 44.21
C ASN A 34 -4.51 7.13 44.03
N PRO A 35 -5.84 7.13 44.20
CA PRO A 35 -6.67 8.33 44.12
C PRO A 35 -6.16 9.48 45.01
N ASP A 36 -5.58 9.15 46.17
CA ASP A 36 -5.05 10.12 47.13
C ASP A 36 -3.77 10.82 46.64
N LYS A 37 -2.98 10.14 45.78
CA LYS A 37 -1.71 10.66 45.21
C LYS A 37 -1.91 11.61 44.03
N ILE A 38 -3.08 11.56 43.37
CA ILE A 38 -3.43 12.48 42.27
C ILE A 38 -3.60 13.92 42.79
N SER A 39 -3.72 14.07 44.11
CA SER A 39 -3.63 15.31 44.89
C SER A 39 -4.76 16.33 44.68
N LEU A 40 -4.90 17.18 45.70
CA LEU A 40 -5.69 18.42 45.72
C LEU A 40 -5.29 19.40 44.59
N ASP A 41 -4.12 19.24 43.95
CA ASP A 41 -3.65 20.18 42.93
C ASP A 41 -4.33 19.95 41.57
N VAL A 42 -4.76 18.72 41.23
CA VAL A 42 -5.69 18.51 40.10
C VAL A 42 -7.01 19.26 40.31
N LEU A 43 -7.52 19.31 41.54
CA LEU A 43 -8.71 20.10 41.88
C LEU A 43 -8.46 21.60 41.75
N LYS A 44 -7.22 22.07 41.95
CA LYS A 44 -6.78 23.43 41.61
C LYS A 44 -6.53 23.64 40.11
N GLY A 45 -6.64 22.58 39.29
CA GLY A 45 -6.53 22.61 37.83
C GLY A 45 -5.13 22.34 37.27
N LYS A 46 -4.12 22.02 38.09
CA LYS A 46 -2.76 21.66 37.63
C LYS A 46 -2.15 20.59 38.51
N SER A 47 -1.63 19.52 37.92
CA SER A 47 -0.89 18.47 38.65
C SER A 47 0.34 18.02 37.91
N LYS A 48 1.32 17.53 38.65
CA LYS A 48 2.55 16.95 38.13
C LYS A 48 2.80 15.60 38.81
N LEU A 49 3.13 14.59 38.03
CA LEU A 49 3.44 13.23 38.43
C LEU A 49 4.77 12.86 37.74
N GLU A 50 5.76 12.38 38.49
CA GLU A 50 7.10 12.19 37.91
C GLU A 50 7.30 10.81 37.28
N PHE A 51 6.70 9.76 37.84
CA PHE A 51 6.85 8.40 37.33
C PHE A 51 5.55 7.61 37.48
N ILE A 52 5.01 7.14 36.35
CA ILE A 52 3.79 6.35 36.30
C ILE A 52 4.10 5.01 35.64
N GLU A 53 3.88 3.93 36.38
CA GLU A 53 3.99 2.56 35.85
C GLU A 53 2.61 2.13 35.35
N ILE A 54 2.52 1.75 34.08
CA ILE A 54 1.26 1.40 33.43
C ILE A 54 0.97 -0.08 33.64
N ASN A 55 -0.29 -0.43 33.91
CA ASN A 55 -0.75 -1.80 33.95
C ASN A 55 -0.80 -2.37 32.53
N GLU A 56 0.12 -3.28 32.21
CA GLU A 56 0.30 -3.84 30.86
C GLU A 56 -0.87 -4.70 30.43
N GLU A 57 -1.55 -5.39 31.36
CA GLU A 57 -2.73 -6.22 31.06
C GLU A 57 -3.89 -5.34 30.59
N VAL A 58 -4.17 -4.25 31.34
CA VAL A 58 -5.21 -3.29 30.99
C VAL A 58 -4.88 -2.58 29.67
N LEU A 59 -3.61 -2.20 29.47
CA LEU A 59 -3.18 -1.53 28.24
C LEU A 59 -3.29 -2.45 27.02
N THR A 60 -2.90 -3.72 27.16
CA THR A 60 -3.01 -4.72 26.08
C THR A 60 -4.47 -4.95 25.69
N ASP A 61 -5.36 -5.08 26.67
CA ASP A 61 -6.79 -5.24 26.45
C ASP A 61 -7.42 -4.02 25.76
N VAL A 62 -7.09 -2.80 26.20
CA VAL A 62 -7.69 -1.56 25.68
C VAL A 62 -7.18 -1.18 24.29
N LEU A 63 -5.92 -1.48 23.99
CA LEU A 63 -5.35 -1.26 22.65
C LEU A 63 -5.76 -2.33 21.64
N GLU A 64 -6.46 -3.40 22.08
CA GLU A 64 -6.81 -4.56 21.26
C GLU A 64 -5.60 -5.09 20.48
N LEU A 65 -4.44 -5.18 21.15
CA LEU A 65 -3.21 -5.60 20.50
C LEU A 65 -3.35 -7.01 19.94
N PRO A 66 -2.73 -7.30 18.79
CA PRO A 66 -2.79 -8.62 18.22
C PRO A 66 -2.15 -9.64 19.17
N PRO A 67 -2.62 -10.90 19.21
CA PRO A 67 -2.15 -11.90 20.17
C PRO A 67 -0.63 -12.16 20.13
N TRP A 68 0.00 -11.92 18.98
CA TRP A 68 1.44 -12.09 18.77
C TRP A 68 2.30 -10.93 19.30
N LEU A 69 1.71 -9.84 19.79
CA LEU A 69 2.39 -8.68 20.35
C LEU A 69 1.99 -8.47 21.82
N ARG A 70 2.96 -8.54 22.73
CA ARG A 70 2.70 -8.41 24.18
C ARG A 70 3.55 -7.31 24.80
N ILE A 71 2.93 -6.46 25.61
CA ILE A 71 3.65 -5.46 26.40
C ILE A 71 4.23 -6.14 27.65
N ARG A 72 5.55 -6.07 27.83
CA ARG A 72 6.24 -6.57 29.04
C ARG A 72 6.30 -5.53 30.15
N GLN A 73 6.52 -4.28 29.76
CA GLN A 73 6.65 -3.17 30.67
C GLN A 73 6.29 -1.87 29.93
N ALA A 74 5.60 -0.97 30.60
CA ALA A 74 5.35 0.38 30.10
C ALA A 74 5.37 1.39 31.24
N PHE A 75 6.10 2.50 31.05
CA PHE A 75 6.14 3.58 32.02
C PHE A 75 6.18 4.95 31.35
N CYS A 76 5.66 5.95 32.06
CA CYS A 76 5.71 7.36 31.68
C CYS A 76 6.54 8.15 32.68
N VAL A 77 7.38 9.05 32.18
CA VAL A 77 8.16 10.00 32.97
C VAL A 77 7.63 11.41 32.74
N GLY A 78 7.50 12.18 33.82
CA GLY A 78 7.18 13.61 33.76
C GLY A 78 5.80 13.90 33.18
N VAL A 79 4.73 13.43 33.83
CA VAL A 79 3.34 13.68 33.42
C VAL A 79 2.78 14.92 34.11
N THR A 80 2.39 15.94 33.34
CA THR A 80 1.74 17.15 33.84
C THR A 80 0.34 17.26 33.24
N VAL A 81 -0.67 17.42 34.08
CA VAL A 81 -2.08 17.57 33.65
C VAL A 81 -2.60 18.94 34.04
N SER A 82 -3.19 19.66 33.08
CA SER A 82 -3.81 20.97 33.27
C SER A 82 -5.28 20.92 32.86
N VAL A 83 -6.18 21.19 33.80
CA VAL A 83 -7.64 21.09 33.63
C VAL A 83 -8.29 22.47 33.75
N PRO A 84 -8.87 23.03 32.68
CA PRO A 84 -9.58 24.30 32.73
C PRO A 84 -11.04 24.09 33.17
N TRP A 85 -11.26 23.82 34.46
CA TRP A 85 -12.57 23.46 35.03
C TRP A 85 -13.73 24.37 34.60
N THR A 86 -13.51 25.68 34.53
CA THR A 86 -14.55 26.67 34.17
C THR A 86 -14.81 26.77 32.66
N LYS A 87 -14.00 26.13 31.82
CA LYS A 87 -14.04 26.25 30.36
C LYS A 87 -13.99 24.91 29.63
N LEU A 88 -14.38 23.79 30.26
CA LEU A 88 -14.31 22.44 29.67
C LEU A 88 -15.06 22.27 28.32
N LYS A 89 -16.04 23.15 28.03
CA LYS A 89 -16.75 23.15 26.74
C LYS A 89 -15.97 23.81 25.61
N SER A 90 -15.08 24.75 25.92
CA SER A 90 -14.37 25.57 24.93
C SER A 90 -12.86 25.38 24.94
N ALA A 91 -12.28 24.94 26.06
CA ALA A 91 -10.84 24.73 26.23
C ALA A 91 -10.54 23.26 26.56
N PRO A 92 -9.49 22.67 25.96
CA PRO A 92 -9.11 21.28 26.21
C PRO A 92 -8.46 21.09 27.57
N VAL A 93 -8.66 19.90 28.14
CA VAL A 93 -7.74 19.39 29.16
C VAL A 93 -6.43 19.04 28.45
N VAL A 94 -5.31 19.52 29.00
CA VAL A 94 -4.00 19.37 28.39
C VAL A 94 -3.13 18.45 29.24
N ILE A 95 -2.55 17.44 28.61
CA ILE A 95 -1.62 16.49 29.22
C ILE A 95 -0.26 16.63 28.52
N PHE A 96 0.77 16.86 29.31
CA PHE A 96 2.16 16.85 28.86
C PHE A 96 2.87 15.63 29.46
N ILE A 97 3.64 14.91 28.65
CA ILE A 97 4.45 13.77 29.07
C ILE A 97 5.86 13.95 28.52
N ASP A 98 6.88 13.86 29.37
CA ASP A 98 8.26 14.00 28.90
C ASP A 98 8.71 12.76 28.12
N GLU A 99 8.47 11.57 28.67
CA GLU A 99 8.89 10.32 28.03
C GLU A 99 7.87 9.19 28.25
N ILE A 100 7.60 8.43 27.20
CA ILE A 100 6.89 7.15 27.25
C ILE A 100 7.83 6.07 26.77
N ASN A 101 8.08 5.07 27.61
CA ASN A 101 8.89 3.92 27.25
C ASN A 101 8.04 2.65 27.32
N VAL A 102 8.06 1.86 26.25
CA VAL A 102 7.31 0.61 26.15
C VAL A 102 8.26 -0.50 25.69
N ASN A 103 8.39 -1.54 26.50
CA ASN A 103 9.08 -2.76 26.13
C ASN A 103 8.05 -3.82 25.75
N ALA A 104 8.06 -4.21 24.48
CA ALA A 104 7.17 -5.23 23.91
C ALA A 104 7.96 -6.47 23.47
N VAL A 105 7.26 -7.60 23.38
CA VAL A 105 7.81 -8.87 22.88
C VAL A 105 6.91 -9.43 21.79
N LEU A 106 7.52 -9.95 20.73
CA LEU A 106 6.84 -10.73 19.69
C LEU A 106 6.90 -12.21 20.07
N THR A 107 5.76 -12.88 20.17
CA THR A 107 5.68 -14.24 20.73
C THR A 107 4.53 -15.03 20.12
N GLY A 108 4.74 -16.33 19.93
CA GLY A 108 3.69 -17.29 19.53
C GLY A 108 3.06 -18.01 20.71
N GLU A 109 3.46 -17.68 21.95
CA GLU A 109 2.88 -18.29 23.15
C GLU A 109 1.44 -17.81 23.36
N PRO A 110 0.52 -18.69 23.76
CA PRO A 110 -0.86 -18.32 24.00
C PRO A 110 -0.93 -17.23 25.09
N PRO A 111 -1.77 -16.20 24.92
CA PRO A 111 -2.04 -15.25 26.00
C PRO A 111 -2.47 -16.03 27.26
N HIS A 112 -2.03 -15.59 28.45
CA HIS A 112 -2.40 -16.22 29.72
C HIS A 112 -3.92 -16.43 29.79
N LYS A 113 -4.34 -17.60 30.29
CA LYS A 113 -5.76 -18.01 30.34
C LYS A 113 -6.61 -16.89 30.93
N LYS A 114 -7.68 -16.55 30.20
CA LYS A 114 -8.72 -15.58 30.56
C LYS A 114 -9.35 -15.93 31.92
N THR A 115 -8.77 -15.43 32.99
CA THR A 115 -9.44 -15.33 34.29
C THR A 115 -9.65 -13.83 34.50
N ASP A 116 -10.90 -13.41 34.35
CA ASP A 116 -11.42 -12.03 34.44
C ASP A 116 -10.70 -10.99 33.57
N ARG A 117 -11.32 -10.58 32.45
CA ARG A 117 -10.90 -9.36 31.72
C ARG A 117 -11.00 -8.17 32.69
N PRO A 118 -9.90 -7.54 33.14
CA PRO A 118 -9.98 -6.36 34.01
C PRO A 118 -10.69 -5.19 33.30
N ALA A 119 -10.67 -5.19 31.96
CA ALA A 119 -11.38 -4.24 31.11
C ALA A 119 -12.92 -4.40 31.10
N SER A 120 -13.49 -5.51 31.61
CA SER A 120 -14.95 -5.70 31.63
C SER A 120 -15.68 -4.69 32.54
N GLY A 121 -14.96 -4.03 33.46
CA GLY A 121 -15.45 -2.89 34.24
C GLY A 121 -15.27 -1.50 33.58
N LEU A 122 -14.67 -1.42 32.38
CA LEU A 122 -14.55 -0.17 31.61
C LEU A 122 -15.85 0.16 30.87
N SER A 123 -16.65 -0.85 30.51
CA SER A 123 -17.97 -0.72 29.90
C SER A 123 -19.06 -0.70 30.98
N GLU A 124 -19.05 0.30 31.86
CA GLU A 124 -20.31 0.66 32.52
C GLU A 124 -21.25 1.21 31.44
N ASN A 125 -22.51 0.75 31.43
CA ASN A 125 -23.63 1.26 30.62
C ASN A 125 -23.96 2.74 30.92
N SER A 126 -22.97 3.63 30.86
CA SER A 126 -23.16 5.06 30.95
C SER A 126 -23.55 5.57 29.57
N SER A 127 -24.70 6.22 29.49
CA SER A 127 -25.10 6.96 28.30
C SER A 127 -23.98 7.93 27.88
N TYR A 128 -23.73 8.00 26.56
CA TYR A 128 -22.76 8.91 25.99
C TYR A 128 -23.08 10.35 26.43
N GLY A 129 -22.20 10.90 27.26
CA GLY A 129 -22.50 12.05 28.10
C GLY A 129 -21.51 13.20 27.94
N PHE A 130 -21.59 14.17 28.86
CA PHE A 130 -20.67 15.31 28.85
C PHE A 130 -19.21 14.89 29.11
N ALA A 131 -18.98 13.92 30.00
CA ALA A 131 -17.63 13.42 30.31
C ALA A 131 -16.93 12.83 29.08
N ASP A 132 -17.64 12.08 28.24
CA ASP A 132 -17.08 11.49 27.02
C ASP A 132 -16.67 12.59 26.03
N LYS A 133 -17.46 13.66 25.93
CA LYS A 133 -17.12 14.84 25.11
C LYS A 133 -15.87 15.56 25.63
N VAL A 134 -15.66 15.61 26.94
CA VAL A 134 -14.44 16.19 27.53
C VAL A 134 -13.22 15.32 27.21
N VAL A 135 -13.34 13.99 27.34
CA VAL A 135 -12.27 13.04 26.97
C VAL A 135 -11.94 13.12 25.48
N GLU A 136 -12.96 13.23 24.63
CA GLU A 136 -12.79 13.48 23.20
C GLU A 136 -12.09 14.81 22.92
N GLY A 137 -12.27 15.82 23.75
CA GLY A 137 -11.62 17.13 23.64
C GLY A 137 -10.17 17.19 24.15
N LEU A 138 -9.63 16.12 24.74
CA LEU A 138 -8.28 16.09 25.32
C LEU A 138 -7.20 16.43 24.29
N SER A 139 -6.21 17.20 24.74
CA SER A 139 -4.96 17.45 24.02
C SER A 139 -3.78 16.83 24.76
N LEU A 140 -2.92 16.15 24.02
CA LEU A 140 -1.78 15.41 24.55
C LEU A 140 -0.50 15.86 23.85
N TYR A 141 0.56 16.11 24.61
CA TYR A 141 1.87 16.47 24.09
C TYR A 141 2.92 15.57 24.75
N ILE A 142 3.68 14.84 23.94
CA ILE A 142 4.69 13.90 24.40
C ILE A 142 6.02 14.28 23.77
N ASN A 143 7.06 14.48 24.58
CA ASN A 143 8.36 14.87 24.04
C ASN A 143 9.07 13.68 23.38
N THR A 144 9.03 12.49 23.97
CA THR A 144 9.59 11.27 23.37
C THR A 144 8.72 10.05 23.66
N VAL A 145 8.46 9.25 22.62
CA VAL A 145 7.88 7.90 22.75
C VAL A 145 8.90 6.94 22.19
N GLU A 146 9.34 5.98 22.99
CA GLU A 146 10.23 4.90 22.59
C GLU A 146 9.55 3.56 22.86
N ILE A 147 9.42 2.75 21.81
CA ILE A 147 8.88 1.40 21.89
C ILE A 147 9.96 0.45 21.42
N ASN A 148 10.50 -0.34 22.34
CA ASN A 148 11.45 -1.40 22.03
C ASN A 148 10.68 -2.71 21.89
N PHE A 149 10.88 -3.41 20.79
CA PHE A 149 10.31 -4.74 20.59
C PHE A 149 11.41 -5.77 20.39
N ASP A 150 11.25 -6.90 21.05
CA ASP A 150 12.23 -7.97 21.05
C ASP A 150 11.59 -9.31 20.69
N SER A 151 12.33 -10.16 19.99
CA SER A 151 11.95 -11.53 19.67
C SER A 151 13.16 -12.47 19.67
N ASP A 152 12.92 -13.77 19.47
CA ASP A 152 13.97 -14.78 19.36
C ASP A 152 14.89 -14.56 18.16
N ALA A 153 14.38 -13.96 17.08
CA ALA A 153 15.11 -13.79 15.82
C ALA A 153 15.47 -12.33 15.50
N PHE A 154 14.76 -11.36 16.08
CA PHE A 154 14.90 -9.94 15.72
C PHE A 154 14.74 -9.04 16.94
N GLY A 155 15.34 -7.86 16.87
CA GLY A 155 15.12 -6.77 17.81
C GLY A 155 15.00 -5.45 17.06
N GLY A 156 14.17 -4.56 17.56
CA GLY A 156 13.97 -3.26 16.95
C GLY A 156 13.44 -2.21 17.91
N SER A 157 13.41 -0.98 17.43
CA SER A 157 12.93 0.17 18.18
C SER A 157 12.13 1.09 17.27
N PHE A 158 11.02 1.58 17.80
CA PHE A 158 10.18 2.60 17.20
C PHE A 158 10.25 3.85 18.08
N MET A 159 10.68 4.97 17.52
CA MET A 159 10.81 6.23 18.26
C MET A 159 10.08 7.37 17.55
N LEU A 160 9.26 8.10 18.32
CA LEU A 160 8.63 9.35 17.93
C LEU A 160 9.13 10.49 18.81
N SER A 161 9.47 11.62 18.20
CA SER A 161 9.77 12.85 18.94
C SER A 161 8.70 13.90 18.75
N ARG A 162 8.45 14.68 19.82
CA ARG A 162 7.53 15.83 19.83
C ARG A 162 6.16 15.46 19.27
N LEU A 163 5.60 14.36 19.79
CA LEU A 163 4.28 13.87 19.44
C LEU A 163 3.22 14.79 20.06
N SER A 164 2.21 15.17 19.29
CA SER A 164 1.08 15.96 19.74
C SER A 164 -0.22 15.36 19.22
N VAL A 165 -1.24 15.28 20.06
CA VAL A 165 -2.60 14.88 19.70
C VAL A 165 -3.55 16.00 20.08
N GLU A 166 -4.24 16.57 19.10
CA GLU A 166 -5.08 17.76 19.30
C GLU A 166 -6.37 17.66 18.51
N SER A 167 -7.43 18.30 19.01
CA SER A 167 -8.66 18.53 18.28
C SER A 167 -8.49 19.69 17.30
N ARG A 168 -8.93 19.52 16.04
CA ARG A 168 -8.78 20.51 14.97
C ARG A 168 -10.13 20.89 14.37
N THR A 169 -10.21 22.02 13.69
CA THR A 169 -11.41 22.37 12.94
C THR A 169 -11.59 21.45 11.72
N PRO A 170 -12.77 21.39 11.08
CA PRO A 170 -12.96 20.64 9.83
C PRO A 170 -11.98 21.02 8.71
N GLY A 171 -11.48 22.26 8.71
CA GLY A 171 -10.44 22.74 7.81
C GLY A 171 -9.00 22.43 8.26
N TRP A 172 -8.82 21.57 9.27
CA TRP A 172 -7.54 21.19 9.87
C TRP A 172 -6.73 22.35 10.47
N GLN A 173 -7.42 23.40 10.93
CA GLN A 173 -6.79 24.55 11.60
C GLN A 173 -6.78 24.37 13.12
N ALA A 174 -5.85 25.05 13.79
CA ALA A 174 -5.85 25.12 15.25
C ALA A 174 -7.17 25.75 15.73
N ALA A 175 -7.88 25.06 16.61
CA ALA A 175 -9.15 25.55 17.14
C ALA A 175 -8.93 26.39 18.39
N GLN A 176 -9.52 27.58 18.44
CA GLN A 176 -9.58 28.40 19.66
C GLN A 176 -10.70 27.96 20.61
N ASP A 177 -11.70 27.24 20.07
CA ASP A 177 -12.85 26.73 20.81
C ASP A 177 -13.15 25.29 20.37
N LEU A 178 -13.19 24.36 21.33
CA LEU A 178 -13.51 22.94 21.07
C LEU A 178 -14.87 22.73 20.41
N ARG A 179 -15.82 23.65 20.55
CA ARG A 179 -17.12 23.55 19.85
C ARG A 179 -16.97 23.63 18.33
N GLN A 180 -15.87 24.21 17.83
CA GLN A 180 -15.56 24.30 16.41
C GLN A 180 -14.89 23.03 15.86
N THR A 181 -14.49 22.08 16.72
CA THR A 181 -13.82 20.82 16.31
C THR A 181 -14.80 19.66 16.13
N ARG A 182 -16.11 19.95 16.17
CA ARG A 182 -17.17 18.96 16.10
C ARG A 182 -18.34 19.49 15.28
N ILE A 183 -18.90 18.66 14.41
CA ILE A 183 -20.14 18.96 13.68
C ILE A 183 -21.20 17.95 14.13
N ASN A 184 -22.29 18.44 14.72
CA ASN A 184 -23.40 17.59 15.17
C ASN A 184 -24.55 17.65 14.17
N CYS A 185 -25.13 16.50 13.86
CA CYS A 185 -26.40 16.38 13.19
C CYS A 185 -27.41 15.70 14.12
N THR A 186 -28.29 16.51 14.72
CA THR A 186 -29.34 16.05 15.64
C THR A 186 -30.41 15.23 14.94
N VAL A 187 -30.58 15.43 13.63
CA VAL A 187 -31.59 14.75 12.82
C VAL A 187 -31.32 13.25 12.68
N ILE A 188 -30.06 12.88 12.43
CA ILE A 188 -29.62 11.48 12.28
C ILE A 188 -28.86 10.97 13.52
N ASN A 189 -28.78 11.77 14.58
CA ASN A 189 -28.01 11.46 15.79
C ASN A 189 -26.55 11.07 15.49
N ARG A 190 -25.88 11.88 14.67
CA ARG A 190 -24.47 11.69 14.29
C ARG A 190 -23.62 12.90 14.62
N ALA A 191 -22.35 12.65 14.93
CA ALA A 191 -21.35 13.69 15.12
C ALA A 191 -20.06 13.35 14.37
N LEU A 192 -19.51 14.35 13.71
CA LEU A 192 -18.17 14.32 13.12
C LEU A 192 -17.18 14.97 14.07
N ILE A 193 -16.07 14.29 14.34
CA ILE A 193 -15.00 14.73 15.24
C ILE A 193 -13.67 14.70 14.48
N PHE A 194 -12.86 15.75 14.62
CA PHE A 194 -11.62 15.91 13.89
C PHE A 194 -10.43 15.96 14.85
N LYS A 195 -9.52 14.98 14.74
CA LYS A 195 -8.29 14.91 15.53
C LYS A 195 -7.07 14.87 14.64
N GLN A 196 -6.01 15.54 15.07
CA GLN A 196 -4.71 15.48 14.41
C GLN A 196 -3.66 14.98 15.40
N ILE A 197 -2.95 13.94 14.98
CA ILE A 197 -1.73 13.44 15.60
C ILE A 197 -0.58 13.99 14.75
N SER A 198 0.46 14.58 15.35
CA SER A 198 1.63 15.06 14.61
C SER A 198 2.91 14.82 15.39
N TRP A 199 4.02 14.62 14.68
CA TRP A 199 5.34 14.39 15.24
C TRP A 199 6.41 15.10 14.41
N HIS A 200 7.59 15.30 14.99
CA HIS A 200 8.72 15.95 14.30
C HIS A 200 9.71 14.94 13.71
N LEU A 201 9.92 13.80 14.38
CA LEU A 201 10.79 12.74 13.92
C LEU A 201 10.12 11.40 14.16
N LEU A 202 10.16 10.53 13.15
CA LEU A 202 9.87 9.11 13.28
C LEU A 202 11.14 8.35 12.89
N ARG A 203 11.58 7.44 13.76
CA ARG A 203 12.70 6.53 13.51
C ARG A 203 12.25 5.11 13.80
N ILE A 204 12.41 4.23 12.80
CA ILE A 204 12.18 2.80 12.93
C ILE A 204 13.52 2.11 12.69
N GLU A 205 13.94 1.28 13.64
CA GLU A 205 15.14 0.46 13.53
C GLU A 205 14.79 -1.01 13.70
N ALA A 206 15.36 -1.85 12.84
CA ALA A 206 15.26 -3.29 12.96
C ALA A 206 16.62 -3.95 12.72
N SER A 207 16.93 -4.97 13.51
CA SER A 207 18.18 -5.75 13.41
C SER A 207 17.89 -7.24 13.62
N ALA A 208 18.53 -8.08 12.82
CA ALA A 208 18.53 -9.53 13.00
C ALA A 208 19.44 -9.92 14.16
N LYS A 209 19.03 -10.90 14.96
CA LYS A 209 19.87 -11.51 15.99
C LYS A 209 20.52 -12.77 15.43
N THR A 210 21.84 -12.85 15.55
CA THR A 210 22.63 -14.01 15.10
C THR A 210 22.71 -15.12 16.14
N ASP A 211 22.47 -14.84 17.44
CA ASP A 211 22.45 -15.88 18.47
C ASP A 211 21.62 -15.54 19.73
N ARG A 212 21.13 -16.56 20.44
CA ARG A 212 20.20 -16.44 21.59
C ARG A 212 20.80 -15.78 22.85
N ASN A 213 22.13 -15.67 22.94
CA ASN A 213 22.85 -15.19 24.13
C ASN A 213 23.79 -13.99 23.90
N GLU A 214 23.84 -13.39 22.70
CA GLU A 214 24.73 -12.25 22.45
C GLU A 214 24.06 -10.90 22.73
N LYS A 215 24.64 -10.13 23.66
CA LYS A 215 24.37 -8.70 23.83
C LYS A 215 24.82 -7.94 22.59
N ARG A 216 23.89 -7.56 21.70
CA ARG A 216 23.89 -6.42 20.74
C ARG A 216 25.20 -6.02 20.00
N CYS A 217 26.27 -6.83 19.97
CA CYS A 217 27.63 -6.36 19.64
C CYS A 217 28.29 -7.00 18.40
N THR A 218 27.58 -7.78 17.60
CA THR A 218 28.00 -8.23 16.27
C THR A 218 26.90 -7.87 15.27
N VAL A 219 26.64 -6.56 15.18
CA VAL A 219 25.54 -5.97 14.41
C VAL A 219 25.81 -6.11 12.90
N ASN A 220 25.00 -6.92 12.21
CA ASN A 220 24.59 -6.58 10.84
C ASN A 220 23.90 -5.20 10.93
N ALA A 221 24.45 -4.17 10.26
CA ALA A 221 23.99 -2.78 10.38
C ALA A 221 22.44 -2.67 10.38
N PRO A 222 21.80 -2.04 11.38
CA PRO A 222 20.35 -2.07 11.51
C PRO A 222 19.69 -1.37 10.32
N LEU A 223 18.58 -1.95 9.84
CA LEU A 223 17.74 -1.28 8.85
C LEU A 223 17.11 -0.07 9.53
N ARG A 224 17.32 1.12 8.96
CA ARG A 224 16.80 2.39 9.50
C ARG A 224 15.86 3.03 8.50
N LEU A 225 14.65 3.33 8.96
CA LEU A 225 13.72 4.21 8.26
C LEU A 225 13.56 5.47 9.10
N ILE A 226 13.82 6.62 8.47
CA ILE A 226 13.73 7.93 9.12
C ILE A 226 12.80 8.79 8.27
N THR A 227 11.84 9.44 8.93
CA THR A 227 10.98 10.44 8.30
C THR A 227 11.04 11.76 9.06
N SER A 228 11.22 12.85 8.31
CA SER A 228 11.25 14.21 8.86
C SER A 228 9.83 14.75 8.91
N GLY A 229 9.22 14.73 10.08
CA GLY A 229 7.87 15.23 10.28
C GLY A 229 6.77 14.33 9.71
N GLY A 230 5.64 14.31 10.39
CA GLY A 230 4.46 13.61 9.90
C GLY A 230 3.24 13.98 10.71
N LYS A 231 2.07 13.72 10.11
CA LYS A 231 0.79 13.94 10.77
C LYS A 231 -0.24 12.91 10.32
N ILE A 232 -1.05 12.43 11.25
CA ILE A 232 -2.23 11.62 10.99
C ILE A 232 -3.45 12.47 11.33
N ARG A 233 -4.35 12.58 10.37
CA ARG A 233 -5.62 13.29 10.47
C ARG A 233 -6.73 12.27 10.55
N VAL A 234 -7.48 12.28 11.63
CA VAL A 234 -8.55 11.33 11.90
C VAL A 234 -9.87 12.07 11.95
N THR A 235 -10.77 11.74 11.04
CA THR A 235 -12.18 12.15 11.12
C THR A 235 -13.00 10.95 11.58
N LEU A 236 -13.72 11.10 12.70
CA LEU A 236 -14.56 10.04 13.26
C LEU A 236 -16.03 10.42 13.09
N LYS A 237 -16.83 9.49 12.57
CA LYS A 237 -18.29 9.57 12.57
C LYS A 237 -18.83 8.69 13.67
N LYS A 238 -19.47 9.32 14.66
CA LYS A 238 -20.01 8.65 15.85
C LYS A 238 -21.51 8.81 15.98
N ASN A 239 -22.16 7.80 16.55
CA ASN A 239 -23.53 7.90 17.03
C ASN A 239 -23.57 8.70 18.34
N THR A 240 -24.43 9.71 18.41
CA THR A 240 -24.51 10.60 19.58
C THR A 240 -25.35 10.03 20.73
N ILE A 241 -25.98 8.87 20.54
CA ILE A 241 -26.81 8.20 21.56
C ILE A 241 -25.94 7.29 22.43
N ASP A 242 -25.16 6.41 21.79
CA ASP A 242 -24.36 5.37 22.45
C ASP A 242 -22.84 5.64 22.39
N GLY A 243 -22.39 6.61 21.59
CA GLY A 243 -20.98 6.94 21.42
C GLY A 243 -20.20 5.98 20.50
N SER A 244 -20.87 5.02 19.87
CA SER A 244 -20.25 4.06 18.96
C SER A 244 -19.65 4.75 17.73
N VAL A 245 -18.53 4.22 17.24
CA VAL A 245 -17.88 4.67 16.01
C VAL A 245 -18.48 3.90 14.83
N GLU A 246 -19.05 4.62 13.87
CA GLU A 246 -19.61 4.01 12.66
C GLU A 246 -18.58 3.91 11.55
N ASN A 247 -17.92 5.03 11.26
CA ASN A 247 -16.92 5.13 10.22
C ASN A 247 -15.76 6.02 10.68
N ALA A 248 -14.58 5.71 10.15
CA ALA A 248 -13.39 6.51 10.37
C ALA A 248 -12.70 6.81 9.04
N GLN A 249 -12.30 8.06 8.86
CA GLN A 249 -11.46 8.46 7.74
C GLN A 249 -10.10 8.90 8.27
N ILE A 250 -9.04 8.19 7.87
CA ILE A 250 -7.69 8.36 8.41
C ILE A 250 -6.77 8.79 7.28
N HIS A 251 -6.14 9.97 7.40
CA HIS A 251 -5.17 10.50 6.45
C HIS A 251 -3.78 10.62 7.11
N MET A 252 -2.86 9.74 6.75
CA MET A 252 -1.45 9.81 7.12
C MET A 252 -0.68 10.63 6.09
N LEU A 253 -0.05 11.71 6.52
CA LEU A 253 0.70 12.64 5.70
C LEU A 253 2.16 12.62 6.17
N LEU A 254 3.05 12.19 5.30
CA LEU A 254 4.50 12.14 5.51
C LEU A 254 5.17 13.10 4.53
N ASP A 255 6.22 13.78 4.99
CA ASP A 255 7.02 14.64 4.11
C ASP A 255 7.99 13.77 3.29
N ASP A 256 9.24 13.68 3.70
CA ASP A 256 10.27 12.95 2.97
C ASP A 256 10.64 11.66 3.70
N ILE A 257 10.69 10.56 2.95
CA ILE A 257 11.19 9.27 3.41
C ILE A 257 12.50 9.00 2.69
N LEU A 258 13.59 8.93 3.46
CA LEU A 258 14.88 8.47 2.98
C LEU A 258 15.08 7.03 3.48
N TRP A 259 15.24 6.10 2.55
CA TRP A 259 15.54 4.71 2.89
C TRP A 259 16.79 4.26 2.14
N VAL A 260 17.82 3.92 2.91
CA VAL A 260 19.07 3.36 2.40
C VAL A 260 19.13 1.91 2.87
N ALA A 261 19.23 0.98 1.93
CA ALA A 261 19.23 -0.45 2.22
C ALA A 261 20.36 -1.14 1.47
N THR A 262 21.05 -2.04 2.16
CA THR A 262 21.98 -3.00 1.55
C THR A 262 21.29 -4.35 1.35
N LEU A 263 21.86 -5.19 0.48
CA LEU A 263 21.30 -6.53 0.24
C LEU A 263 21.18 -7.39 1.52
N PRO A 264 22.16 -7.45 2.45
CA PRO A 264 21.99 -8.15 3.73
C PRO A 264 20.87 -7.58 4.61
N GLN A 265 20.67 -6.26 4.58
CA GLN A 265 19.59 -5.60 5.31
C GLN A 265 18.22 -5.96 4.71
N LEU A 266 18.09 -6.01 3.39
CA LEU A 266 16.86 -6.46 2.73
C LEU A 266 16.55 -7.93 3.03
N ARG A 267 17.56 -8.81 2.98
CA ARG A 267 17.40 -10.22 3.37
C ARG A 267 16.93 -10.36 4.83
N SER A 268 17.53 -9.58 5.74
CA SER A 268 17.12 -9.55 7.14
C SER A 268 15.67 -9.06 7.29
N ALA A 269 15.26 -8.07 6.50
CA ALA A 269 13.88 -7.58 6.49
C ALA A 269 12.88 -8.62 5.96
N ILE A 270 13.25 -9.38 4.91
CA ILE A 270 12.46 -10.49 4.39
C ILE A 270 12.29 -11.58 5.45
N ALA A 271 13.38 -12.01 6.07
CA ALA A 271 13.34 -13.00 7.14
C ALA A 271 12.49 -12.53 8.34
N PHE A 272 12.57 -11.24 8.70
CA PHE A 272 11.72 -10.64 9.73
C PHE A 272 10.23 -10.68 9.35
N SER A 273 9.91 -10.27 8.13
CA SER A 273 8.53 -10.30 7.62
C SER A 273 7.97 -11.71 7.61
N SER A 274 8.73 -12.69 7.14
CA SER A 274 8.31 -14.09 7.15
C SER A 274 8.11 -14.64 8.56
N TYR A 275 9.01 -14.31 9.49
CA TYR A 275 8.86 -14.65 10.90
C TYR A 275 7.57 -14.06 11.48
N LEU A 276 7.31 -12.76 11.25
CA LEU A 276 6.09 -12.10 11.72
C LEU A 276 4.82 -12.73 11.12
N MET A 277 4.82 -13.02 9.82
CA MET A 277 3.69 -13.69 9.16
C MET A 277 3.47 -15.11 9.69
N SER A 278 4.53 -15.83 10.05
CA SER A 278 4.41 -17.15 10.67
C SER A 278 3.74 -17.08 12.05
N LEU A 279 4.07 -16.06 12.87
CA LEU A 279 3.43 -15.80 14.15
C LEU A 279 1.96 -15.43 13.98
N VAL A 280 1.65 -14.53 13.04
CA VAL A 280 0.26 -14.14 12.72
C VAL A 280 -0.57 -15.37 12.36
N ARG A 281 -0.08 -16.21 11.45
CA ARG A 281 -0.78 -17.44 11.01
C ARG A 281 -0.96 -18.45 12.15
N GLN A 282 0.03 -18.60 13.03
CA GLN A 282 -0.10 -19.46 14.20
C GLN A 282 -1.21 -18.95 15.13
N CYS A 283 -1.24 -17.65 15.40
CA CYS A 283 -2.28 -17.04 16.21
C CYS A 283 -3.68 -17.13 15.57
N GLU A 284 -3.81 -16.94 14.26
CA GLU A 284 -5.09 -17.06 13.54
C GLU A 284 -5.66 -18.49 13.58
N LYS A 285 -4.79 -19.52 13.56
CA LYS A 285 -5.22 -20.92 13.71
C LYS A 285 -5.75 -21.23 15.11
N GLU A 286 -5.10 -20.71 16.14
CA GLU A 286 -5.50 -20.93 17.54
C GLU A 286 -6.67 -20.02 17.97
N TYR A 287 -6.77 -18.83 17.37
CA TYR A 287 -7.75 -17.80 17.65
C TYR A 287 -8.29 -17.21 16.34
N PRO A 288 -9.21 -17.92 15.66
CA PRO A 288 -9.81 -17.38 14.44
C PRO A 288 -10.48 -16.04 14.75
N PRO A 289 -10.29 -15.01 13.90
CA PRO A 289 -10.94 -13.73 14.10
C PRO A 289 -12.45 -13.96 14.21
N VAL A 290 -13.06 -13.46 15.28
CA VAL A 290 -14.52 -13.52 15.43
C VAL A 290 -15.11 -12.74 14.26
N ALA A 291 -15.80 -13.43 13.36
CA ALA A 291 -16.52 -12.79 12.27
C ALA A 291 -17.51 -11.79 12.86
N THR A 292 -17.18 -10.50 12.82
CA THR A 292 -18.12 -9.44 13.14
C THR A 292 -19.20 -9.49 12.07
N LEU A 293 -20.35 -10.09 12.44
CA LEU A 293 -21.55 -10.06 11.63
C LEU A 293 -21.78 -8.60 11.19
N PRO A 294 -22.08 -8.35 9.91
CA PRO A 294 -22.43 -7.01 9.47
C PRO A 294 -23.64 -6.54 10.27
N THR A 295 -23.45 -5.52 11.11
CA THR A 295 -24.57 -4.71 11.57
C THR A 295 -25.19 -4.12 10.30
N LYS A 296 -26.44 -4.52 10.02
CA LYS A 296 -27.21 -3.96 8.91
C LYS A 296 -27.07 -2.44 8.94
N PRO A 297 -26.87 -1.76 7.80
CA PRO A 297 -27.12 -0.34 7.75
C PRO A 297 -28.57 -0.16 8.20
N VAL A 298 -28.78 0.49 9.35
CA VAL A 298 -30.11 0.93 9.74
C VAL A 298 -30.44 2.02 8.75
N GLU A 299 -31.21 1.66 7.72
CA GLU A 299 -31.95 2.66 6.95
C GLU A 299 -32.77 3.44 7.97
N SER A 300 -32.41 4.70 8.18
CA SER A 300 -33.19 5.63 8.97
C SER A 300 -34.45 5.99 8.19
N LEU A 301 -35.38 5.04 8.08
CA LEU A 301 -36.75 5.34 7.71
C LEU A 301 -37.38 6.06 8.89
N THR A 302 -37.40 7.39 8.81
CA THR A 302 -38.26 8.20 9.66
C THR A 302 -39.72 7.76 9.45
N PRO A 303 -40.58 7.69 10.50
CA PRO A 303 -41.96 7.22 10.38
C PRO A 303 -42.88 8.01 9.44
N ASN A 304 -42.39 9.00 8.69
CA ASN A 304 -43.20 9.96 7.93
C ASN A 304 -42.75 10.23 6.49
N GLY A 305 -41.87 9.42 5.88
CA GLY A 305 -41.55 9.54 4.44
C GLY A 305 -40.99 10.90 3.99
N GLN A 306 -40.55 11.76 4.92
CA GLN A 306 -39.93 13.04 4.63
C GLN A 306 -38.41 12.92 4.81
N THR A 307 -37.66 13.20 3.75
CA THR A 307 -36.20 13.28 3.79
C THR A 307 -35.78 14.38 4.76
N ALA A 308 -35.28 13.98 5.91
CA ALA A 308 -34.93 14.91 6.96
C ALA A 308 -33.80 15.85 6.48
N THR A 309 -34.01 17.16 6.65
CA THR A 309 -33.15 18.19 6.06
C THR A 309 -31.85 18.32 6.86
N VAL A 310 -30.85 17.52 6.51
CA VAL A 310 -29.51 17.58 7.09
C VAL A 310 -28.84 18.91 6.71
N SER A 311 -28.21 19.58 7.68
CA SER A 311 -27.47 20.83 7.46
C SER A 311 -26.42 20.69 6.35
N ASN A 312 -26.32 21.71 5.50
CA ASN A 312 -25.32 21.77 4.42
C ASN A 312 -23.88 21.64 4.95
N VAL A 313 -23.61 22.13 6.16
CA VAL A 313 -22.28 22.03 6.80
C VAL A 313 -21.95 20.57 7.12
N PHE A 314 -22.90 19.79 7.62
CA PHE A 314 -22.67 18.37 7.90
C PHE A 314 -22.46 17.60 6.60
N ARG A 315 -23.32 17.81 5.60
CA ARG A 315 -23.22 17.16 4.28
C ARG A 315 -21.88 17.38 3.59
N ALA A 316 -21.28 18.57 3.76
CA ALA A 316 -19.99 18.90 3.15
C ALA A 316 -18.80 18.07 3.68
N PHE A 317 -18.91 17.52 4.91
CA PHE A 317 -17.85 16.73 5.56
C PHE A 317 -18.29 15.28 5.86
N ASP A 318 -19.50 14.90 5.47
CA ASP A 318 -20.03 13.56 5.72
C ASP A 318 -19.35 12.53 4.81
N PHE A 319 -19.26 11.30 5.31
CA PHE A 319 -18.76 10.15 4.58
C PHE A 319 -19.51 8.89 5.01
N ASP A 320 -19.58 7.93 4.09
CA ASP A 320 -20.39 6.72 4.16
C ASP A 320 -19.59 5.47 4.53
N GLN A 321 -18.26 5.52 4.45
CA GLN A 321 -17.41 4.36 4.68
C GLN A 321 -16.08 4.69 5.38
N THR A 322 -15.53 3.68 6.05
CA THR A 322 -14.18 3.75 6.61
C THR A 322 -13.15 3.74 5.49
N SER A 323 -12.16 4.61 5.58
CA SER A 323 -11.10 4.75 4.56
C SER A 323 -9.77 5.16 5.18
N HIS A 324 -8.68 4.63 4.62
CA HIS A 324 -7.32 4.92 5.03
C HIS A 324 -6.56 5.51 3.85
N HIS A 325 -5.87 6.63 4.07
CA HIS A 325 -5.19 7.38 3.04
C HIS A 325 -3.77 7.70 3.49
N LEU A 326 -2.78 7.26 2.73
CA LEU A 326 -1.38 7.61 2.93
C LEU A 326 -0.95 8.58 1.83
N HIS A 327 -0.26 9.64 2.21
CA HIS A 327 0.33 10.60 1.29
C HIS A 327 1.77 10.89 1.73
N ILE A 328 2.71 10.57 0.85
CA ILE A 328 4.14 10.82 1.05
C ILE A 328 4.59 11.82 -0.01
N LYS A 329 5.23 12.93 0.38
CA LYS A 329 5.67 13.94 -0.61
C LYS A 329 6.79 13.42 -1.48
N LYS A 330 7.78 12.75 -0.89
CA LYS A 330 8.93 12.20 -1.61
C LYS A 330 9.44 10.93 -0.92
N VAL A 331 9.76 9.92 -1.72
CA VAL A 331 10.47 8.72 -1.27
C VAL A 331 11.77 8.62 -2.07
N ASP A 332 12.91 8.70 -1.38
CA ASP A 332 14.23 8.47 -1.94
C ASP A 332 14.76 7.13 -1.43
N LEU A 333 14.85 6.16 -2.33
CA LEU A 333 15.34 4.81 -2.07
C LEU A 333 16.74 4.67 -2.65
N HIS A 334 17.69 4.30 -1.81
CA HIS A 334 19.06 3.96 -2.21
C HIS A 334 19.30 2.50 -1.92
N LEU A 335 19.44 1.70 -2.97
CA LEU A 335 19.85 0.31 -2.87
C LEU A 335 21.34 0.22 -3.15
N CYS A 336 22.10 -0.32 -2.20
CA CYS A 336 23.55 -0.43 -2.29
C CYS A 336 24.01 -1.87 -2.13
N ASP A 337 25.07 -2.23 -2.83
CA ASP A 337 25.86 -3.42 -2.52
C ASP A 337 26.62 -3.22 -1.19
N ASP A 338 26.96 -4.34 -0.55
CA ASP A 338 27.80 -4.34 0.64
C ASP A 338 29.27 -4.52 0.26
N ALA A 339 30.08 -3.51 0.57
CA ALA A 339 31.52 -3.49 0.28
C ALA A 339 32.32 -4.58 1.00
N HIS A 340 31.75 -5.26 2.02
CA HIS A 340 32.45 -6.25 2.85
C HIS A 340 31.94 -7.68 2.68
N SER A 341 31.10 -7.95 1.67
CA SER A 341 30.52 -9.27 1.48
C SER A 341 31.44 -10.17 0.64
N ASN A 342 31.76 -11.37 1.14
CA ASN A 342 32.51 -12.42 0.41
C ASN A 342 31.62 -13.10 -0.66
N ILE A 343 30.95 -12.32 -1.51
CA ILE A 343 30.05 -12.87 -2.53
C ILE A 343 30.84 -13.13 -3.82
N THR A 344 30.69 -14.34 -4.37
CA THR A 344 31.21 -14.67 -5.71
C THR A 344 30.25 -14.13 -6.75
N TYR A 345 30.71 -13.12 -7.51
CA TYR A 345 29.91 -12.56 -8.60
C TYR A 345 29.89 -13.47 -9.84
N PRO A 346 28.85 -13.36 -10.70
CA PRO A 346 28.81 -14.07 -11.98
C PRO A 346 30.02 -13.76 -12.88
N PRO A 347 30.38 -14.64 -13.82
CA PRO A 347 31.49 -14.39 -14.74
C PRO A 347 31.28 -13.10 -15.56
N GLY A 348 32.35 -12.32 -15.73
CA GLY A 348 32.33 -11.04 -16.44
C GLY A 348 31.59 -9.93 -15.70
N TRP A 349 31.47 -10.00 -14.38
CA TRP A 349 30.94 -8.93 -13.53
C TRP A 349 31.93 -7.78 -13.42
N ASP A 350 31.46 -6.56 -13.67
CA ASP A 350 32.25 -5.34 -13.79
C ASP A 350 31.72 -4.20 -12.89
N ILE A 351 30.99 -4.54 -11.83
CA ILE A 351 30.34 -3.59 -10.93
C ILE A 351 30.93 -3.76 -9.53
N GLU A 352 31.71 -2.78 -9.08
CA GLU A 352 32.26 -2.76 -7.72
C GLU A 352 31.41 -1.87 -6.80
N SER A 353 30.79 -2.44 -5.78
CA SER A 353 29.92 -1.73 -4.83
C SER A 353 28.81 -0.91 -5.53
N GLY A 354 27.98 -1.60 -6.32
CA GLY A 354 26.91 -0.97 -7.10
C GLY A 354 25.89 -0.25 -6.22
N ALA A 355 25.43 0.92 -6.66
CA ALA A 355 24.37 1.67 -6.02
C ALA A 355 23.35 2.17 -7.04
N MET A 356 22.07 1.99 -6.73
CA MET A 356 20.94 2.45 -7.55
C MET A 356 20.01 3.32 -6.72
N GLN A 357 19.61 4.46 -7.29
CA GLN A 357 18.66 5.37 -6.68
C GLN A 357 17.30 5.29 -7.39
N VAL A 358 16.24 5.16 -6.60
CA VAL A 358 14.84 5.25 -7.05
C VAL A 358 14.19 6.41 -6.30
N THR A 359 13.67 7.39 -7.03
CA THR A 359 12.97 8.53 -6.44
C THR A 359 11.51 8.54 -6.89
N LEU A 360 10.60 8.55 -5.91
CA LEU A 360 9.15 8.64 -6.09
C LEU A 360 8.67 10.00 -5.59
N TYR A 361 7.85 10.70 -6.37
CA TYR A 361 7.23 11.95 -5.97
C TYR A 361 5.72 11.77 -5.78
N ARG A 362 5.21 12.33 -4.67
CA ARG A 362 3.79 12.31 -4.27
C ARG A 362 3.19 10.92 -4.40
N VAL A 363 3.59 10.03 -3.50
CA VAL A 363 3.03 8.67 -3.39
C VAL A 363 1.73 8.75 -2.60
N LEU A 364 0.65 8.25 -3.18
CA LEU A 364 -0.66 8.13 -2.55
C LEU A 364 -1.07 6.67 -2.48
N VAL A 365 -1.52 6.21 -1.31
CA VAL A 365 -2.12 4.89 -1.14
C VAL A 365 -3.45 5.06 -0.42
N ASP A 366 -4.54 4.68 -1.08
CA ASP A 366 -5.88 4.71 -0.50
C ASP A 366 -6.41 3.29 -0.35
N ILE A 367 -6.89 2.96 0.84
CA ILE A 367 -7.43 1.64 1.19
C ILE A 367 -8.88 1.84 1.63
N TYR A 368 -9.77 1.13 0.95
CA TYR A 368 -11.20 1.08 1.25
C TYR A 368 -11.55 -0.36 1.62
N PRO A 369 -11.60 -0.67 2.92
CA PRO A 369 -11.76 -2.06 3.37
C PRO A 369 -13.09 -2.69 2.95
N ARG A 370 -14.12 -1.87 2.76
CA ARG A 370 -15.48 -2.32 2.51
C ARG A 370 -16.25 -1.31 1.68
N THR A 371 -16.32 -1.50 0.37
CA THR A 371 -17.11 -0.70 -0.55
C THR A 371 -18.09 -1.58 -1.30
N LEU A 372 -19.31 -1.08 -1.54
CA LEU A 372 -20.26 -1.77 -2.41
C LEU A 372 -19.69 -1.86 -3.83
N ALA A 373 -19.63 -3.06 -4.41
CA ALA A 373 -19.00 -3.29 -5.71
C ALA A 373 -19.67 -2.49 -6.85
N SER A 374 -20.96 -2.16 -6.72
CA SER A 374 -21.73 -1.34 -7.66
C SER A 374 -21.64 0.18 -7.44
N SER A 375 -20.86 0.64 -6.45
CA SER A 375 -20.71 2.07 -6.17
C SER A 375 -19.92 2.79 -7.27
N ASP A 376 -20.34 4.00 -7.62
CA ASP A 376 -19.70 4.84 -8.64
C ASP A 376 -18.37 5.50 -8.18
N ARG A 377 -17.98 5.30 -6.92
CA ARG A 377 -16.74 5.77 -6.29
C ARG A 377 -16.51 7.28 -6.34
N ARG A 378 -17.52 8.10 -6.70
CA ARG A 378 -17.37 9.56 -6.85
C ARG A 378 -17.08 10.29 -5.55
N ASN A 379 -17.49 9.69 -4.43
CA ASN A 379 -17.27 10.25 -3.08
C ASN A 379 -15.87 9.97 -2.54
N TRP A 380 -15.03 9.24 -3.28
CA TRP A 380 -13.68 8.91 -2.84
C TRP A 380 -12.78 10.16 -2.84
N PRO A 381 -12.09 10.46 -1.72
CA PRO A 381 -11.24 11.64 -1.64
C PRO A 381 -10.17 11.67 -2.73
N ARG A 382 -10.09 12.78 -3.47
CA ARG A 382 -9.07 13.01 -4.52
C ARG A 382 -9.07 11.94 -5.61
N TYR A 383 -10.18 11.24 -5.83
CA TYR A 383 -10.31 10.21 -6.85
C TYR A 383 -11.25 10.70 -7.95
N SER A 384 -10.82 10.56 -9.21
CA SER A 384 -11.60 10.97 -10.37
C SER A 384 -12.31 9.75 -10.95
N ALA A 385 -13.64 9.72 -10.86
CA ALA A 385 -14.50 8.72 -11.45
C ALA A 385 -15.53 9.39 -12.38
N PRO A 386 -15.86 8.79 -13.55
CA PRO A 386 -15.35 7.53 -14.07
C PRO A 386 -13.94 7.66 -14.68
N ASN A 387 -13.14 6.62 -14.54
CA ASN A 387 -11.83 6.45 -15.17
C ASN A 387 -11.74 5.09 -15.89
N ASP A 388 -10.59 4.75 -16.46
CA ASP A 388 -10.42 3.53 -17.25
C ASP A 388 -10.63 2.26 -16.39
N PHE A 389 -10.12 2.25 -15.15
CA PHE A 389 -10.37 1.16 -14.22
C PHE A 389 -11.84 1.04 -13.82
N SER A 390 -12.51 2.14 -13.45
CA SER A 390 -13.90 2.08 -13.02
C SER A 390 -14.83 1.59 -14.14
N ARG A 391 -14.58 1.99 -15.39
CA ARG A 391 -15.34 1.46 -16.54
C ARG A 391 -15.04 -0.01 -16.81
N TRP A 392 -13.76 -0.40 -16.69
CA TRP A 392 -13.33 -1.78 -16.89
C TRP A 392 -13.92 -2.72 -15.84
N ILE A 393 -13.88 -2.34 -14.56
CA ILE A 393 -14.39 -3.17 -13.46
C ILE A 393 -15.91 -3.31 -13.52
N ASP A 394 -16.64 -2.25 -13.89
CA ASP A 394 -18.09 -2.29 -14.06
C ASP A 394 -18.48 -3.28 -15.18
N THR A 395 -17.83 -3.16 -16.34
CA THR A 395 -18.04 -4.05 -17.49
C THR A 395 -17.68 -5.50 -17.15
N ARG A 396 -16.58 -5.70 -16.43
CA ARG A 396 -16.12 -7.03 -15.99
C ARG A 396 -17.13 -7.67 -15.05
N LEU A 397 -17.60 -6.94 -14.03
CA LEU A 397 -18.58 -7.44 -13.07
C LEU A 397 -19.89 -7.83 -13.76
N GLU A 398 -20.35 -7.06 -14.75
CA GLU A 398 -21.54 -7.39 -15.53
C GLU A 398 -21.37 -8.67 -16.37
N LYS A 399 -20.26 -8.80 -17.09
CA LYS A 399 -19.94 -10.01 -17.87
C LYS A 399 -19.80 -11.24 -16.96
N GLN A 400 -19.15 -11.09 -15.80
CA GLN A 400 -18.95 -12.19 -14.86
C GLN A 400 -20.24 -12.62 -14.17
N PHE A 401 -21.11 -11.66 -13.82
CA PHE A 401 -22.43 -11.97 -13.30
C PHE A 401 -23.25 -12.80 -14.29
N SER A 402 -23.25 -12.40 -15.56
CA SER A 402 -23.94 -13.13 -16.63
C SER A 402 -23.42 -14.56 -16.76
N LYS A 403 -22.08 -14.74 -16.72
CA LYS A 403 -21.44 -16.06 -16.76
C LYS A 403 -21.85 -16.95 -15.59
N PHE A 404 -21.80 -16.43 -14.36
CA PHE A 404 -22.24 -17.20 -13.19
C PHE A 404 -23.70 -17.60 -13.28
N CYS A 405 -24.57 -16.70 -13.73
CA CYS A 405 -25.99 -17.02 -13.94
C CYS A 405 -26.20 -18.16 -14.95
N THR A 406 -25.35 -18.28 -15.98
CA THR A 406 -25.44 -19.38 -16.96
C THR A 406 -24.86 -20.71 -16.48
N GLU A 407 -23.90 -20.68 -15.54
CA GLU A 407 -23.19 -21.87 -15.06
C GLU A 407 -23.82 -22.50 -13.80
N THR A 408 -24.79 -21.82 -13.17
CA THR A 408 -25.39 -22.25 -11.89
C THR A 408 -26.82 -22.76 -12.03
N ASP A 409 -27.21 -23.71 -11.16
CA ASP A 409 -28.59 -24.19 -11.03
C ASP A 409 -29.58 -23.07 -10.63
N GLU A 410 -30.86 -23.23 -10.96
CA GLU A 410 -31.94 -22.24 -10.76
C GLU A 410 -32.04 -21.73 -9.30
N ALA A 411 -31.86 -22.62 -8.32
CA ALA A 411 -31.88 -22.25 -6.90
C ALA A 411 -30.69 -21.37 -6.50
N LEU A 412 -29.50 -21.66 -7.02
CA LEU A 412 -28.29 -20.88 -6.77
C LEU A 412 -28.32 -19.54 -7.51
N GLN A 413 -28.84 -19.55 -8.74
CA GLN A 413 -29.08 -18.35 -9.55
C GLN A 413 -30.01 -17.36 -8.83
N THR A 414 -31.13 -17.83 -8.27
CA THR A 414 -32.07 -16.98 -7.52
C THR A 414 -31.40 -16.35 -6.30
N ARG A 415 -30.55 -17.10 -5.59
CA ARG A 415 -29.77 -16.58 -4.46
C ARG A 415 -28.72 -15.57 -4.92
N LEU A 416 -28.03 -15.84 -6.02
CA LEU A 416 -27.02 -14.96 -6.60
C LEU A 416 -27.64 -13.62 -7.02
N MET A 417 -28.75 -13.61 -7.74
CA MET A 417 -29.49 -12.41 -8.14
C MET A 417 -29.87 -11.53 -6.94
N ARG A 418 -30.25 -12.14 -5.82
CA ARG A 418 -30.61 -11.43 -4.58
C ARG A 418 -29.39 -10.85 -3.85
N CYS A 419 -28.26 -11.56 -3.87
CA CYS A 419 -27.08 -11.19 -3.09
C CYS A 419 -26.07 -10.34 -3.87
N TRP A 420 -26.06 -10.40 -5.20
CA TRP A 420 -25.11 -9.66 -6.05
C TRP A 420 -25.10 -8.15 -5.82
N PRO A 421 -26.26 -7.47 -5.64
CA PRO A 421 -26.25 -6.04 -5.33
C PRO A 421 -25.61 -5.70 -3.97
N GLN A 422 -25.39 -6.69 -3.10
CA GLN A 422 -24.75 -6.54 -1.78
C GLN A 422 -23.28 -6.99 -1.81
N LEU A 423 -22.73 -7.30 -2.99
CA LEU A 423 -21.34 -7.70 -3.15
C LEU A 423 -20.43 -6.56 -2.67
N LEU A 424 -19.49 -6.92 -1.80
CA LEU A 424 -18.53 -5.98 -1.25
C LEU A 424 -17.18 -6.17 -1.92
N SER A 425 -16.44 -5.07 -1.98
CA SER A 425 -15.09 -5.00 -2.49
C SER A 425 -14.15 -4.41 -1.44
N PHE A 426 -13.00 -5.05 -1.27
CA PHE A 426 -11.83 -4.48 -0.64
C PHE A 426 -10.99 -3.85 -1.75
N ASN A 427 -10.76 -2.53 -1.68
CA ASN A 427 -10.06 -1.81 -2.74
C ASN A 427 -8.78 -1.17 -2.22
N VAL A 428 -7.72 -1.24 -3.02
CA VAL A 428 -6.45 -0.53 -2.81
C VAL A 428 -6.15 0.28 -4.06
N VAL A 429 -5.87 1.57 -3.90
CA VAL A 429 -5.52 2.49 -4.98
C VAL A 429 -4.14 3.08 -4.68
N LEU A 430 -3.13 2.73 -5.49
CA LEU A 430 -1.78 3.28 -5.43
C LEU A 430 -1.58 4.26 -6.59
N ARG A 431 -1.16 5.48 -6.27
CA ARG A 431 -0.90 6.52 -7.28
C ARG A 431 0.44 7.19 -7.02
N ILE A 432 1.26 7.30 -8.06
CA ILE A 432 2.58 7.96 -8.00
C ILE A 432 2.61 9.05 -9.05
N HIS A 433 2.88 10.28 -8.62
CA HIS A 433 2.79 11.45 -9.50
C HIS A 433 3.94 11.53 -10.50
N ASP A 434 5.14 11.15 -10.05
CA ASP A 434 6.36 11.12 -10.86
C ASP A 434 7.35 10.08 -10.29
N LEU A 435 8.16 9.47 -11.17
CA LEU A 435 9.06 8.36 -10.90
C LEU A 435 10.34 8.51 -11.73
N ILE A 436 11.49 8.41 -11.07
CA ILE A 436 12.81 8.38 -11.71
C ILE A 436 13.61 7.21 -11.11
N ILE A 437 14.23 6.40 -11.99
CA ILE A 437 15.15 5.34 -11.61
C ILE A 437 16.49 5.62 -12.30
N GLN A 438 17.54 5.79 -11.52
CA GLN A 438 18.90 6.00 -12.04
C GLN A 438 19.54 4.68 -12.43
N CYS A 439 20.41 4.70 -13.44
CA CYS A 439 21.28 3.57 -13.73
C CYS A 439 22.20 3.27 -12.54
N VAL A 440 22.64 2.01 -12.45
CA VAL A 440 23.56 1.61 -11.39
C VAL A 440 24.88 2.38 -11.51
N SER A 441 25.37 2.86 -10.38
CA SER A 441 26.61 3.60 -10.24
C SER A 441 27.60 2.83 -9.36
N ASP A 442 28.89 3.13 -9.48
CA ASP A 442 29.97 2.59 -8.64
C ASP A 442 30.92 3.71 -8.20
N ALA A 443 31.97 3.35 -7.45
CA ALA A 443 33.00 4.30 -7.00
C ALA A 443 33.75 5.01 -8.16
N SER A 444 33.76 4.45 -9.36
CA SER A 444 34.41 5.02 -10.55
C SER A 444 33.50 5.96 -11.35
N SER A 445 32.20 5.93 -11.06
CA SER A 445 31.17 6.64 -11.82
C SER A 445 31.19 8.14 -11.52
N LYS A 446 31.34 8.96 -12.56
CA LYS A 446 31.24 10.42 -12.43
C LYS A 446 29.77 10.83 -12.33
N ARG A 447 29.46 11.76 -11.42
CA ARG A 447 28.09 12.25 -11.20
C ARG A 447 27.42 12.78 -12.49
N ASP A 448 28.18 13.46 -13.33
CA ASP A 448 27.67 14.06 -14.57
C ASP A 448 27.40 13.04 -15.69
N SER A 449 27.86 11.79 -15.53
CA SER A 449 27.62 10.70 -16.49
C SER A 449 26.46 9.79 -16.13
N LEU A 450 25.80 10.01 -14.99
CA LEU A 450 24.70 9.16 -14.55
C LEU A 450 23.47 9.38 -15.42
N GLN A 451 23.06 8.30 -16.10
CA GLN A 451 21.85 8.26 -16.89
C GLN A 451 20.69 7.71 -16.05
N ASN A 452 19.46 8.04 -16.47
CA ASN A 452 18.27 7.45 -15.88
C ASN A 452 17.87 6.21 -16.67
N MET A 453 17.73 5.08 -15.98
CA MET A 453 17.16 3.85 -16.56
C MET A 453 15.67 4.04 -16.84
N PHE A 454 14.94 4.70 -15.96
CA PHE A 454 13.53 5.04 -16.14
C PHE A 454 13.31 6.50 -15.84
N THR A 455 12.64 7.22 -16.75
CA THR A 455 12.24 8.61 -16.53
C THR A 455 10.80 8.77 -16.96
N SER A 456 9.98 9.40 -16.12
CA SER A 456 8.66 9.83 -16.58
C SER A 456 8.79 11.00 -17.55
N ASP A 457 8.01 10.96 -18.62
CA ASP A 457 7.98 12.04 -19.63
C ASP A 457 6.98 13.15 -19.23
N ARG A 458 6.69 13.28 -17.93
CA ARG A 458 5.68 14.21 -17.42
C ARG A 458 5.96 15.65 -17.83
N HIS A 459 7.19 16.10 -17.62
CA HIS A 459 7.61 17.47 -17.87
C HIS A 459 7.69 17.78 -19.37
N SER A 460 8.14 16.83 -20.18
CA SER A 460 8.25 17.01 -21.63
C SER A 460 6.88 17.01 -22.32
N ARG A 461 5.90 16.27 -21.77
CA ARG A 461 4.54 16.17 -22.32
C ARG A 461 3.51 17.08 -21.65
N SER A 462 3.91 17.90 -20.68
CA SER A 462 3.03 18.86 -19.98
C SER A 462 1.75 18.22 -19.43
N LEU A 463 1.87 17.06 -18.77
CA LEU A 463 0.71 16.33 -18.25
C LEU A 463 -0.04 17.15 -17.17
N PRO A 464 -1.39 17.09 -17.12
CA PRO A 464 -2.20 17.73 -16.09
C PRO A 464 -1.78 17.36 -14.67
N ASN A 465 -1.88 18.30 -13.73
CA ASN A 465 -1.43 18.13 -12.33
C ASN A 465 -2.15 17.03 -11.54
N ASP A 466 -3.32 16.62 -12.00
CA ASP A 466 -4.18 15.58 -11.47
C ASP A 466 -3.91 14.19 -12.08
N GLN A 467 -3.14 14.10 -13.17
CA GLN A 467 -2.72 12.84 -13.75
C GLN A 467 -1.51 12.27 -13.01
N TYR A 468 -1.52 10.96 -12.75
CA TYR A 468 -0.42 10.23 -12.12
C TYR A 468 0.32 9.39 -13.16
N ILE A 469 1.64 9.22 -12.99
CA ILE A 469 2.47 8.39 -13.87
C ILE A 469 2.27 6.91 -13.56
N VAL A 470 2.04 6.57 -12.29
CA VAL A 470 1.62 5.22 -11.90
C VAL A 470 0.24 5.31 -11.29
N HIS A 471 -0.69 4.51 -11.81
CA HIS A 471 -1.99 4.30 -11.22
C HIS A 471 -2.24 2.80 -11.16
N PHE A 472 -2.22 2.25 -9.95
CA PHE A 472 -2.49 0.85 -9.70
C PHE A 472 -3.74 0.71 -8.84
N GLU A 473 -4.65 -0.18 -9.23
CA GLU A 473 -5.81 -0.53 -8.43
C GLU A 473 -5.92 -2.03 -8.25
N PHE A 474 -6.26 -2.45 -7.03
CA PHE A 474 -6.59 -3.81 -6.68
C PHE A 474 -7.98 -3.86 -6.06
N ALA A 475 -8.80 -4.81 -6.51
CA ALA A 475 -10.13 -5.07 -5.97
C ALA A 475 -10.31 -6.56 -5.68
N ASN A 476 -10.66 -6.89 -4.44
CA ASN A 476 -11.03 -8.24 -4.03
C ASN A 476 -12.48 -8.28 -3.58
N PHE A 477 -13.22 -9.34 -3.91
CA PHE A 477 -14.68 -9.39 -3.77
C PHE A 477 -15.14 -10.41 -2.74
N VAL A 478 -16.16 -10.06 -1.95
CA VAL A 478 -16.73 -10.95 -0.95
C VAL A 478 -18.24 -10.74 -0.80
N HIS A 479 -18.98 -11.84 -0.62
CA HIS A 479 -20.38 -11.81 -0.23
C HIS A 479 -20.48 -11.75 1.30
N PRO A 480 -21.03 -10.67 1.89
CA PRO A 480 -21.05 -10.50 3.36
C PRO A 480 -21.87 -11.56 4.11
N MET A 481 -22.82 -12.20 3.44
CA MET A 481 -23.84 -13.06 4.06
C MET A 481 -23.70 -14.54 3.65
N SER A 482 -22.74 -14.91 2.81
CA SER A 482 -22.63 -16.28 2.30
C SER A 482 -21.26 -16.58 1.70
N ASN A 483 -20.58 -17.59 2.23
CA ASN A 483 -19.32 -18.11 1.67
C ASN A 483 -19.54 -19.16 0.56
N SER A 484 -20.79 -19.58 0.30
CA SER A 484 -21.14 -20.60 -0.70
C SER A 484 -21.52 -20.05 -2.07
N LEU A 485 -21.56 -18.72 -2.23
CA LEU A 485 -21.89 -18.09 -3.50
C LEU A 485 -20.61 -17.88 -4.33
N PRO A 486 -20.67 -18.01 -5.67
CA PRO A 486 -19.53 -17.67 -6.51
C PRO A 486 -19.18 -16.18 -6.35
N VAL A 487 -17.89 -15.90 -6.22
CA VAL A 487 -17.34 -14.54 -6.13
C VAL A 487 -16.45 -14.26 -7.34
N PRO A 488 -16.42 -13.01 -7.83
CA PRO A 488 -15.43 -12.60 -8.80
C PRO A 488 -14.00 -12.86 -8.34
N SER A 489 -13.13 -13.29 -9.26
CA SER A 489 -11.68 -13.32 -9.02
C SER A 489 -11.18 -11.93 -8.65
N PRO A 490 -10.10 -11.81 -7.85
CA PRO A 490 -9.44 -10.53 -7.61
C PRO A 490 -9.07 -9.86 -8.93
N ALA A 491 -9.17 -8.53 -9.00
CA ALA A 491 -8.85 -7.74 -10.18
C ALA A 491 -7.73 -6.75 -9.87
N SER A 492 -6.69 -6.76 -10.69
CA SER A 492 -5.54 -5.87 -10.61
C SER A 492 -5.41 -5.09 -11.92
N PHE A 493 -5.31 -3.78 -11.82
CA PHE A 493 -5.14 -2.90 -12.97
C PHE A 493 -3.96 -1.97 -12.74
N LEU A 494 -3.03 -1.93 -13.70
CA LEU A 494 -1.89 -1.04 -13.69
C LEU A 494 -1.93 -0.16 -14.93
N GLN A 495 -2.00 1.14 -14.75
CA GLN A 495 -1.81 2.12 -15.81
C GLN A 495 -0.52 2.90 -15.56
N LEU A 496 0.37 2.85 -16.55
CA LEU A 496 1.57 3.67 -16.58
C LEU A 496 1.39 4.80 -17.59
N GLY A 497 1.58 6.04 -17.15
CA GLY A 497 1.62 7.21 -18.01
C GLY A 497 2.87 7.24 -18.89
N PRO A 498 3.07 8.30 -19.69
CA PRO A 498 4.23 8.43 -20.57
C PRO A 498 5.58 8.29 -19.85
N PHE A 499 6.42 7.39 -20.35
CA PHE A 499 7.76 7.15 -19.80
C PHE A 499 8.78 6.75 -20.88
N SER A 500 10.04 7.01 -20.57
CA SER A 500 11.20 6.54 -21.32
C SER A 500 11.99 5.54 -20.47
N ILE A 501 12.26 4.35 -21.01
CA ILE A 501 13.11 3.33 -20.40
C ILE A 501 14.38 3.12 -21.24
N LEU A 502 15.52 3.20 -20.59
CA LEU A 502 16.82 2.93 -21.17
C LEU A 502 17.27 1.50 -20.86
N PHE A 503 17.54 0.73 -21.90
CA PHE A 503 18.17 -0.58 -21.81
C PHE A 503 19.68 -0.41 -21.59
N ASP A 504 20.07 -0.29 -20.32
CA ASP A 504 21.47 -0.32 -19.90
C ASP A 504 21.87 -1.73 -19.45
N LYS A 505 22.79 -2.36 -20.19
CA LYS A 505 23.25 -3.73 -19.93
C LYS A 505 23.77 -3.89 -18.50
N ARG A 506 24.52 -2.90 -18.00
CA ARG A 506 25.15 -2.93 -16.68
C ARG A 506 24.09 -2.92 -15.58
N THR A 507 23.15 -1.98 -15.65
CA THR A 507 22.03 -1.85 -14.71
C THR A 507 21.13 -3.08 -14.73
N LEU A 508 20.80 -3.64 -15.90
CA LEU A 508 19.98 -4.84 -16.01
C LEU A 508 20.62 -6.05 -15.34
N ARG A 509 21.92 -6.28 -15.54
CA ARG A 509 22.66 -7.36 -14.86
C ARG A 509 22.63 -7.20 -13.34
N TRP A 510 22.81 -5.96 -12.87
CA TRP A 510 22.76 -5.67 -11.45
C TRP A 510 21.37 -5.89 -10.85
N CYS A 511 20.32 -5.40 -11.51
CA CYS A 511 18.93 -5.62 -11.10
C CYS A 511 18.59 -7.11 -11.07
N LEU A 512 18.98 -7.89 -12.07
CA LEU A 512 18.76 -9.34 -12.10
C LEU A 512 19.47 -10.06 -10.94
N TYR A 513 20.71 -9.66 -10.64
CA TYR A 513 21.43 -10.16 -9.47
C TYR A 513 20.68 -9.86 -8.18
N ILE A 514 20.24 -8.61 -7.96
CA ILE A 514 19.46 -8.24 -6.77
C ILE A 514 18.17 -9.05 -6.70
N VAL A 515 17.39 -9.10 -7.78
CA VAL A 515 16.11 -9.83 -7.85
C VAL A 515 16.32 -11.31 -7.53
N HIS A 516 17.34 -11.95 -8.10
CA HIS A 516 17.68 -13.33 -7.80
C HIS A 516 17.97 -13.53 -6.31
N ASN A 517 18.81 -12.67 -5.71
CA ASN A 517 19.15 -12.77 -4.29
C ASN A 517 17.96 -12.53 -3.36
N LEU A 518 17.03 -11.65 -3.73
CA LEU A 518 15.80 -11.42 -2.99
C LEU A 518 14.83 -12.59 -3.15
N ALA A 519 14.65 -13.11 -4.36
CA ALA A 519 13.82 -14.28 -4.65
C ALA A 519 14.28 -15.50 -3.84
N THR A 520 15.59 -15.80 -3.87
CA THR A 520 16.16 -16.89 -3.05
C THR A 520 15.93 -16.65 -1.56
N ALA A 521 16.05 -15.41 -1.07
CA ALA A 521 15.77 -15.10 0.33
C ALA A 521 14.28 -15.29 0.69
N PHE A 522 13.37 -14.93 -0.21
CA PHE A 522 11.94 -15.20 -0.05
C PHE A 522 11.66 -16.71 -0.03
N GLU A 523 12.23 -17.50 -0.94
CA GLU A 523 12.07 -18.96 -0.99
C GLU A 523 12.57 -19.63 0.30
N GLN A 524 13.75 -19.24 0.77
CA GLN A 524 14.33 -19.75 2.03
C GLN A 524 13.47 -19.37 3.24
N SER A 525 12.89 -18.17 3.25
CA SER A 525 12.14 -17.65 4.40
C SER A 525 10.68 -18.09 4.43
N LEU A 526 10.05 -18.36 3.28
CA LEU A 526 8.62 -18.68 3.17
C LEU A 526 8.30 -20.18 3.25
N GLY A 527 9.32 -21.05 3.22
CA GLY A 527 9.21 -22.48 3.53
C GLY A 527 8.00 -23.20 2.95
N VAL A 528 7.96 -23.45 1.63
CA VAL A 528 7.14 -24.41 0.83
C VAL A 528 5.61 -24.50 1.07
N ASN A 529 5.02 -23.91 2.12
CA ASN A 529 3.61 -24.03 2.49
C ASN A 529 2.89 -22.67 2.37
N MET A 530 3.06 -21.97 1.24
CA MET A 530 2.04 -20.99 0.83
C MET A 530 1.03 -21.72 -0.03
N GLU A 531 -0.25 -21.62 0.34
CA GLU A 531 -1.33 -21.95 -0.59
C GLU A 531 -1.11 -21.15 -1.88
N PRO A 532 -1.30 -21.76 -3.06
CA PRO A 532 -1.12 -21.06 -4.33
C PRO A 532 -1.98 -19.80 -4.33
N ILE A 533 -1.37 -18.67 -4.72
CA ILE A 533 -2.07 -17.39 -4.81
C ILE A 533 -3.26 -17.62 -5.75
N PRO A 534 -4.50 -17.32 -5.32
CA PRO A 534 -5.66 -17.50 -6.18
C PRO A 534 -5.48 -16.67 -7.44
N HIS A 535 -5.91 -17.21 -8.59
CA HIS A 535 -5.82 -16.55 -9.88
C HIS A 535 -6.37 -15.11 -9.79
N SER A 536 -5.53 -14.12 -10.10
CA SER A 536 -5.93 -12.72 -10.21
C SER A 536 -6.07 -12.35 -11.68
N ASP A 537 -7.16 -11.69 -12.01
CA ASP A 537 -7.28 -11.03 -13.30
C ASP A 537 -6.40 -9.77 -13.26
N ILE A 538 -5.58 -9.58 -14.29
CA ILE A 538 -4.57 -8.55 -14.40
C ILE A 538 -4.74 -7.86 -15.75
N ARG A 539 -4.77 -6.54 -15.73
CA ARG A 539 -4.67 -5.69 -16.92
C ARG A 539 -3.62 -4.61 -16.71
N ILE A 540 -2.74 -4.44 -17.69
CA ILE A 540 -1.65 -3.46 -17.66
C ILE A 540 -1.76 -2.60 -18.91
N ASP A 541 -1.92 -1.30 -18.76
CA ASP A 541 -1.98 -0.31 -19.85
C ASP A 541 -0.80 0.66 -19.75
N LEU A 542 0.11 0.59 -20.72
CA LEU A 542 1.28 1.46 -20.83
C LEU A 542 1.00 2.54 -21.87
N LEU A 543 0.93 3.80 -21.45
CA LEU A 543 0.64 4.93 -22.32
C LEU A 543 1.93 5.58 -22.79
N MET A 544 2.09 5.73 -24.09
CA MET A 544 3.25 6.36 -24.72
C MET A 544 4.64 5.84 -24.25
N PRO A 545 4.87 4.53 -24.05
CA PRO A 545 6.17 4.05 -23.62
C PRO A 545 7.21 4.23 -24.73
N LYS A 546 8.43 4.62 -24.34
CA LYS A 546 9.58 4.73 -25.23
C LYS A 546 10.72 3.88 -24.69
N VAL A 547 11.14 2.88 -25.46
CA VAL A 547 12.29 2.02 -25.17
C VAL A 547 13.49 2.55 -25.93
N ILE A 548 14.60 2.75 -25.22
CA ILE A 548 15.86 3.28 -25.76
C ILE A 548 16.92 2.19 -25.61
N ILE A 549 17.53 1.77 -26.71
CA ILE A 549 18.60 0.78 -26.73
C ILE A 549 19.84 1.43 -27.34
N HIS A 550 20.99 1.34 -26.66
CA HIS A 550 22.26 1.81 -27.22
C HIS A 550 22.83 0.76 -28.17
N PHE A 551 23.32 1.21 -29.33
CA PHE A 551 24.11 0.36 -30.20
C PHE A 551 25.52 0.14 -29.61
N PRO A 552 26.16 -1.01 -29.90
CA PRO A 552 27.56 -1.23 -29.58
C PRO A 552 28.43 -0.11 -30.16
N SER A 553 29.51 0.24 -29.46
CA SER A 553 30.46 1.21 -29.99
C SER A 553 30.97 0.74 -31.36
N PRO A 554 30.86 1.57 -32.42
CA PRO A 554 31.24 1.14 -33.75
C PRO A 554 32.73 0.83 -33.80
N SER A 555 33.12 -0.18 -34.60
CA SER A 555 34.52 -0.53 -34.84
C SER A 555 35.30 0.58 -35.57
N SER A 556 34.57 1.49 -36.22
CA SER A 556 35.09 2.70 -36.85
C SER A 556 34.61 3.94 -36.10
N ASN A 557 35.44 4.99 -36.01
CA ASN A 557 35.10 6.23 -35.31
C ASN A 557 34.20 7.17 -36.14
N ASP A 558 33.39 6.60 -37.05
CA ASP A 558 32.51 7.37 -37.95
C ASP A 558 31.27 7.84 -37.18
N ARG A 559 31.12 9.16 -37.09
CA ARG A 559 30.04 9.82 -36.34
C ARG A 559 28.68 9.74 -37.04
N ARG A 560 28.62 9.22 -38.27
CA ARG A 560 27.38 9.03 -39.04
C ARG A 560 26.62 7.77 -38.67
N PHE A 561 27.21 6.87 -37.87
CA PHE A 561 26.46 5.72 -37.36
C PHE A 561 25.47 6.17 -36.29
N PRO A 562 24.22 5.65 -36.32
CA PRO A 562 23.30 5.85 -35.23
C PRO A 562 23.87 5.25 -33.95
N LEU A 563 23.62 5.91 -32.82
CA LEU A 563 24.09 5.48 -31.49
C LEU A 563 22.98 4.83 -30.68
N ARG A 564 21.71 5.09 -31.01
CA ARG A 564 20.55 4.56 -30.29
C ARG A 564 19.44 4.13 -31.22
N LEU A 565 18.76 3.06 -30.82
CA LEU A 565 17.47 2.61 -31.34
C LEU A 565 16.38 3.07 -30.38
N LEU A 566 15.32 3.68 -30.91
CA LEU A 566 14.18 4.18 -30.16
C LEU A 566 12.93 3.43 -30.62
N ILE A 567 12.35 2.61 -29.75
CA ILE A 567 11.08 1.93 -30.03
C ILE A 567 10.01 2.66 -29.23
N SER A 568 9.08 3.30 -29.92
CA SER A 568 8.02 4.08 -29.28
C SER A 568 6.66 3.48 -29.60
N PHE A 569 5.75 3.53 -28.64
CA PHE A 569 4.38 3.05 -28.81
C PHE A 569 3.42 4.18 -28.48
N SER A 570 2.26 4.24 -29.13
CA SER A 570 1.17 5.12 -28.68
C SER A 570 0.55 4.59 -27.37
N ALA A 571 0.31 3.28 -27.32
CA ALA A 571 -0.12 2.54 -26.13
C ALA A 571 0.25 1.05 -26.29
N LEU A 572 0.53 0.38 -25.18
CA LEU A 572 0.77 -1.06 -25.11
C LEU A 572 -0.04 -1.62 -23.94
N SER A 573 -0.95 -2.54 -24.23
CA SER A 573 -1.84 -3.17 -23.27
C SER A 573 -1.54 -4.66 -23.13
N LEU A 574 -1.55 -5.16 -21.91
CA LEU A 574 -1.39 -6.57 -21.55
C LEU A 574 -2.55 -7.01 -20.67
N SER A 575 -3.09 -8.22 -20.86
CA SER A 575 -4.17 -8.73 -20.02
C SER A 575 -4.22 -10.25 -19.99
N ASN A 576 -4.51 -10.84 -18.83
CA ASN A 576 -4.84 -12.27 -18.72
C ASN A 576 -6.35 -12.51 -18.61
N THR A 577 -7.18 -11.45 -18.71
CA THR A 577 -8.63 -11.61 -18.52
C THR A 577 -9.28 -12.22 -19.75
N THR A 578 -10.19 -13.16 -19.54
CA THR A 578 -11.03 -13.73 -20.60
C THR A 578 -12.20 -12.84 -20.98
N PHE A 579 -12.43 -11.73 -20.26
CA PHE A 579 -13.58 -10.84 -20.42
C PHE A 579 -13.30 -9.68 -21.38
N ASP A 580 -12.04 -9.49 -21.77
CA ASP A 580 -11.57 -8.46 -22.69
C ASP A 580 -11.33 -9.01 -24.12
N SER A 581 -12.04 -10.06 -24.54
CA SER A 581 -11.90 -10.69 -25.86
C SER A 581 -12.14 -9.72 -27.04
N ASP A 582 -12.91 -8.66 -26.83
CA ASP A 582 -13.12 -7.59 -27.80
C ASP A 582 -11.84 -6.75 -28.03
N ILE A 583 -11.01 -6.64 -26.99
CA ILE A 583 -9.76 -5.88 -26.98
C ILE A 583 -8.60 -6.76 -27.43
N PHE A 584 -8.53 -7.99 -26.92
CA PHE A 584 -7.45 -8.94 -27.20
C PHE A 584 -7.95 -10.02 -28.15
N LYS A 585 -7.74 -9.78 -29.45
CA LYS A 585 -8.11 -10.76 -30.48
C LYS A 585 -7.03 -11.83 -30.64
N PRO A 586 -7.41 -13.09 -30.88
CA PRO A 586 -6.48 -14.12 -31.31
C PRO A 586 -5.75 -13.72 -32.60
N PHE A 587 -4.60 -14.35 -32.82
CA PHE A 587 -3.82 -14.21 -34.06
C PHE A 587 -4.68 -14.48 -35.31
N GLU A 588 -4.71 -13.55 -36.27
CA GLU A 588 -5.53 -13.66 -37.49
C GLU A 588 -4.83 -14.50 -38.57
N MET A 589 -3.49 -14.45 -38.66
CA MET A 589 -2.70 -15.21 -39.63
C MET A 589 -2.29 -16.60 -39.11
N LEU A 590 -2.51 -16.89 -37.83
CA LEU A 590 -2.19 -18.19 -37.24
C LEU A 590 -3.25 -19.23 -37.65
N SER A 591 -2.87 -20.10 -38.59
CA SER A 591 -3.72 -21.17 -39.10
C SER A 591 -3.07 -22.53 -38.94
N LYS A 592 -3.85 -23.61 -39.05
CA LYS A 592 -3.31 -24.99 -39.10
C LYS A 592 -2.28 -25.18 -40.22
N ALA A 593 -2.42 -24.44 -41.34
CA ALA A 593 -1.46 -24.46 -42.44
C ALA A 593 -0.14 -23.77 -42.04
N THR A 594 -0.22 -22.62 -41.36
CA THR A 594 0.94 -21.90 -40.83
C THR A 594 1.72 -22.77 -39.84
N ILE A 595 1.01 -23.46 -38.94
CA ILE A 595 1.65 -24.38 -37.98
C ILE A 595 2.29 -25.57 -38.70
N SER A 596 1.64 -26.12 -39.72
CA SER A 596 2.21 -27.21 -40.53
C SER A 596 3.47 -26.77 -41.28
N TYR A 597 3.52 -25.53 -41.76
CA TYR A 597 4.72 -24.94 -42.39
C TYR A 597 5.87 -24.78 -41.39
N VAL A 598 5.60 -24.19 -40.21
CA VAL A 598 6.58 -24.08 -39.12
C VAL A 598 7.05 -25.46 -38.68
N ALA A 599 6.12 -26.42 -38.61
CA ALA A 599 6.40 -27.81 -38.30
C ALA A 599 7.17 -28.54 -39.39
N ASN A 600 7.44 -27.96 -40.55
CA ASN A 600 8.33 -28.52 -41.57
C ASN A 600 9.60 -27.66 -41.77
N SER A 601 9.72 -26.54 -41.04
CA SER A 601 10.86 -25.62 -41.15
C SER A 601 12.02 -26.06 -40.25
N GLU A 602 13.26 -25.86 -40.73
CA GLU A 602 14.48 -26.07 -39.94
C GLU A 602 14.70 -24.87 -39.01
N LEU A 603 14.17 -24.96 -37.79
CA LEU A 603 14.44 -24.01 -36.71
C LEU A 603 15.63 -24.50 -35.87
N LEU A 604 16.51 -23.59 -35.47
CA LEU A 604 17.78 -23.90 -34.79
C LEU A 604 17.63 -24.39 -33.34
N GLY A 605 16.41 -24.36 -32.80
CA GLY A 605 16.08 -24.83 -31.46
C GLY A 605 14.62 -24.49 -31.11
N GLY A 606 14.06 -25.15 -30.08
CA GLY A 606 12.73 -24.81 -29.56
C GLY A 606 11.54 -25.10 -30.47
N ARG A 607 11.72 -25.85 -31.58
CA ARG A 607 10.65 -26.15 -32.55
C ARG A 607 9.45 -26.87 -31.91
N SER A 608 9.69 -27.85 -31.04
CA SER A 608 8.62 -28.56 -30.33
C SER A 608 7.85 -27.64 -29.39
N THR A 609 8.55 -26.75 -28.69
CA THR A 609 7.97 -25.73 -27.82
C THR A 609 7.15 -24.73 -28.62
N LEU A 610 7.71 -24.19 -29.71
CA LEU A 610 7.02 -23.27 -30.61
C LEU A 610 5.75 -23.90 -31.19
N ILE A 611 5.82 -25.13 -31.71
CA ILE A 611 4.64 -25.82 -32.26
C ILE A 611 3.60 -26.08 -31.16
N GLY A 612 4.04 -26.47 -29.96
CA GLY A 612 3.17 -26.63 -28.80
C GLY A 612 2.44 -25.34 -28.45
N ASP A 613 3.19 -24.25 -28.26
CA ASP A 613 2.67 -22.92 -27.94
C ASP A 613 1.71 -22.42 -29.04
N LEU A 614 2.08 -22.56 -30.32
CA LEU A 614 1.22 -22.14 -31.44
C LEU A 614 -0.07 -22.96 -31.53
N MET A 615 -0.03 -24.27 -31.27
CA MET A 615 -1.25 -25.10 -31.20
C MET A 615 -2.17 -24.66 -30.06
N GLN A 616 -1.60 -24.24 -28.93
CA GLN A 616 -2.36 -23.73 -27.78
C GLN A 616 -2.99 -22.37 -28.07
N LEU A 617 -2.25 -21.47 -28.72
CA LEU A 617 -2.73 -20.15 -29.13
C LEU A 617 -3.87 -20.22 -30.17
N VAL A 618 -3.93 -21.27 -31.00
CA VAL A 618 -5.07 -21.54 -31.92
C VAL A 618 -6.32 -22.00 -31.18
N GLY A 619 -6.17 -22.75 -30.09
CA GLY A 619 -7.29 -23.28 -29.30
C GLY A 619 -7.92 -22.26 -28.35
N ALA A 620 -7.23 -21.17 -28.04
CA ALA A 620 -7.61 -20.22 -26.98
C ALA A 620 -7.90 -20.90 -25.62
N GLU A 621 -7.29 -22.07 -25.37
CA GLU A 621 -7.38 -22.81 -24.12
C GLU A 621 -6.14 -22.53 -23.26
N ASN A 622 -6.32 -22.48 -21.93
CA ASN A 622 -5.19 -22.43 -21.00
C ASN A 622 -4.46 -23.79 -21.02
N PRO A 623 -3.18 -23.83 -21.41
CA PRO A 623 -2.47 -25.09 -21.57
C PRO A 623 -2.10 -25.74 -20.24
N THR A 624 -2.07 -27.08 -20.25
CA THR A 624 -1.58 -27.89 -19.13
C THR A 624 -0.07 -27.70 -18.95
N GLY A 625 0.34 -27.16 -17.78
CA GLY A 625 1.75 -27.03 -17.39
C GLY A 625 2.40 -25.65 -17.57
N MET A 626 1.68 -24.64 -18.07
CA MET A 626 2.14 -23.24 -18.10
C MET A 626 1.64 -22.46 -16.89
N SER A 627 2.41 -21.46 -16.44
CA SER A 627 2.08 -20.68 -15.24
C SER A 627 1.03 -19.61 -15.53
N GLU A 628 1.21 -18.80 -16.57
CA GLU A 628 0.30 -17.69 -16.95
C GLU A 628 0.39 -17.35 -18.45
N LEU A 629 -0.74 -16.99 -19.07
CA LEU A 629 -0.86 -16.45 -20.44
C LEU A 629 -1.34 -14.99 -20.36
N LEU A 630 -0.61 -14.08 -21.01
CA LEU A 630 -0.97 -12.67 -21.13
C LEU A 630 -1.15 -12.30 -22.60
N TRP A 631 -2.33 -11.83 -22.98
CA TRP A 631 -2.55 -11.26 -24.29
C TRP A 631 -1.93 -9.87 -24.39
N LEU A 632 -1.35 -9.55 -25.54
CA LEU A 632 -0.67 -8.31 -25.83
C LEU A 632 -1.37 -7.59 -26.99
N ARG A 633 -1.55 -6.29 -26.85
CA ARG A 633 -2.01 -5.43 -27.94
C ARG A 633 -1.28 -4.11 -27.91
N THR A 634 -0.84 -3.65 -29.08
CA THR A 634 -0.27 -2.30 -29.25
C THR A 634 -1.20 -1.43 -30.08
N SER A 635 -1.26 -0.15 -29.72
CA SER A 635 -1.57 0.95 -30.66
C SER A 635 -0.29 1.33 -31.40
N PRO A 636 -0.33 2.13 -32.49
CA PRO A 636 0.80 2.25 -33.41
C PRO A 636 2.15 2.39 -32.72
N ALA A 637 3.05 1.49 -33.09
CA ALA A 637 4.43 1.45 -32.66
C ALA A 637 5.32 1.81 -33.85
N TRP A 638 6.36 2.60 -33.60
CA TRP A 638 7.33 3.01 -34.60
C TRP A 638 8.74 2.90 -34.04
N VAL A 639 9.69 2.78 -34.95
CA VAL A 639 11.11 2.63 -34.61
C VAL A 639 11.90 3.72 -35.27
N ASP A 640 12.64 4.48 -34.48
CA ASP A 640 13.58 5.48 -34.96
C ASP A 640 15.02 5.13 -34.55
N THR A 641 15.98 5.79 -35.18
CA THR A 641 17.38 5.83 -34.76
C THR A 641 17.85 7.26 -34.54
N ASP A 642 18.81 7.48 -33.65
CA ASP A 642 19.40 8.80 -33.44
C ASP A 642 20.90 8.75 -33.09
N HIS A 643 21.56 9.91 -33.01
CA HIS A 643 22.98 10.06 -32.69
C HIS A 643 23.23 10.54 -31.24
N GLY A 644 22.35 10.18 -30.31
CA GLY A 644 22.45 10.54 -28.90
C GLY A 644 21.39 11.54 -28.45
N PRO A 645 21.41 11.95 -27.17
CA PRO A 645 20.41 12.85 -26.59
C PRO A 645 20.33 14.18 -27.36
N ASN A 646 19.12 14.71 -27.54
CA ASN A 646 18.84 15.98 -28.22
C ASN A 646 19.23 16.03 -29.71
N THR A 647 19.46 14.88 -30.35
CA THR A 647 19.66 14.80 -31.80
C THR A 647 18.33 14.49 -32.51
N LYS A 648 18.22 14.86 -33.80
CA LYS A 648 17.03 14.56 -34.60
C LYS A 648 16.98 13.05 -34.87
N SER A 649 15.83 12.44 -34.59
CA SER A 649 15.61 11.02 -34.90
C SER A 649 15.29 10.81 -36.38
N LEU A 650 15.68 9.64 -36.89
CA LEU A 650 15.42 9.16 -38.25
C LEU A 650 14.53 7.92 -38.19
N PRO A 651 13.35 7.91 -38.85
CA PRO A 651 12.45 6.78 -38.82
C PRO A 651 13.03 5.59 -39.58
N VAL A 652 12.88 4.40 -39.00
CA VAL A 652 13.29 3.10 -39.57
C VAL A 652 12.06 2.25 -39.87
N ILE A 653 11.14 2.12 -38.92
CA ILE A 653 9.86 1.41 -39.10
C ILE A 653 8.74 2.41 -38.85
N SER A 654 7.83 2.54 -39.81
CA SER A 654 6.64 3.39 -39.67
C SER A 654 5.66 2.83 -38.64
N ASP A 655 4.54 3.51 -38.44
CA ASP A 655 3.45 3.06 -37.58
C ASP A 655 2.97 1.63 -37.91
N VAL A 656 3.20 0.70 -36.98
CA VAL A 656 2.74 -0.69 -37.04
C VAL A 656 1.98 -1.04 -35.76
N CYS A 657 0.82 -1.65 -35.89
CA CYS A 657 0.09 -2.23 -34.78
C CYS A 657 0.39 -3.73 -34.68
N PHE A 658 0.54 -4.23 -33.47
CA PHE A 658 0.79 -5.63 -33.15
C PHE A 658 -0.29 -6.19 -32.22
N SER A 659 -0.74 -7.40 -32.53
CA SER A 659 -1.43 -8.31 -31.60
C SER A 659 -0.43 -9.38 -31.14
N GLY A 660 -0.60 -9.94 -29.96
CA GLY A 660 0.35 -10.92 -29.46
C GLY A 660 -0.08 -11.65 -28.21
N ALA A 661 0.80 -12.53 -27.76
CA ALA A 661 0.67 -13.29 -26.53
C ALA A 661 2.04 -13.48 -25.87
N ILE A 662 2.07 -13.39 -24.54
CA ILE A 662 3.22 -13.68 -23.70
C ILE A 662 2.89 -14.94 -22.90
N LEU A 663 3.73 -15.96 -23.08
CA LEU A 663 3.63 -17.26 -22.45
C LEU A 663 4.78 -17.39 -21.45
N ASN A 664 4.44 -17.48 -20.16
CA ASN A 664 5.43 -17.59 -19.09
C ASN A 664 5.54 -19.03 -18.59
N SER A 665 6.77 -19.54 -18.56
CA SER A 665 7.13 -20.86 -18.02
C SER A 665 8.27 -20.72 -17.01
N ALA A 666 8.55 -21.77 -16.25
CA ALA A 666 9.54 -21.71 -15.16
C ALA A 666 10.96 -21.28 -15.61
N GLU A 667 11.35 -21.56 -16.85
CA GLU A 667 12.72 -21.33 -17.35
C GLU A 667 12.79 -20.34 -18.52
N GLN A 668 11.67 -19.97 -19.13
CA GLN A 668 11.64 -19.11 -20.32
C GLN A 668 10.35 -18.29 -20.42
N VAL A 669 10.48 -17.10 -21.02
CA VAL A 669 9.36 -16.23 -21.40
C VAL A 669 9.31 -16.18 -22.92
N ASN A 670 8.22 -16.67 -23.50
CA ASN A 670 8.00 -16.66 -24.95
C ASN A 670 7.06 -15.52 -25.31
N ILE A 671 7.47 -14.67 -26.25
CA ILE A 671 6.66 -13.54 -26.73
C ILE A 671 6.35 -13.78 -28.21
N TYR A 672 5.07 -13.86 -28.52
CA TYR A 672 4.55 -14.02 -29.87
C TYR A 672 3.85 -12.75 -30.29
N VAL A 673 4.21 -12.20 -31.45
CA VAL A 673 3.62 -10.98 -31.99
C VAL A 673 3.30 -11.15 -33.47
N GLU A 674 2.19 -10.56 -33.89
CA GLU A 674 1.71 -10.52 -35.25
C GLU A 674 1.35 -9.07 -35.62
N PRO A 675 1.87 -8.56 -36.74
CA PRO A 675 1.47 -7.25 -37.22
C PRO A 675 0.04 -7.28 -37.75
N THR A 676 -0.81 -6.37 -37.28
CA THR A 676 -2.18 -6.19 -37.78
C THR A 676 -2.25 -5.21 -38.96
N THR A 677 -1.13 -4.58 -39.30
CA THR A 677 -0.98 -3.62 -40.40
C THR A 677 0.25 -3.95 -41.22
N GLN A 678 0.34 -3.42 -42.45
CA GLN A 678 1.54 -3.58 -43.27
C GLN A 678 2.74 -2.88 -42.61
N ILE A 679 3.88 -3.56 -42.60
CA ILE A 679 5.15 -3.01 -42.11
C ILE A 679 5.84 -2.28 -43.27
N SER A 680 6.07 -0.97 -43.11
CA SER A 680 6.92 -0.20 -44.02
C SER A 680 8.22 0.14 -43.30
N ALA A 681 9.34 -0.23 -43.90
CA ALA A 681 10.68 0.05 -43.38
C ALA A 681 11.46 0.94 -44.34
N VAL A 682 12.17 1.93 -43.80
CA VAL A 682 13.07 2.81 -44.53
C VAL A 682 14.49 2.56 -44.01
N VAL A 683 15.41 2.31 -44.94
CA VAL A 683 16.80 2.00 -44.61
C VAL A 683 17.69 3.00 -45.34
N ASP A 684 18.37 3.85 -44.59
CA ASP A 684 19.43 4.73 -45.11
C ASP A 684 20.78 4.01 -45.23
N HIS A 685 21.72 4.54 -46.01
CA HIS A 685 23.05 3.98 -46.24
C HIS A 685 23.87 3.76 -44.96
N PHE A 686 23.57 4.49 -43.89
CA PHE A 686 24.19 4.37 -42.56
C PHE A 686 23.35 3.57 -41.55
N GLN A 687 22.15 3.15 -41.95
CA GLN A 687 21.29 2.26 -41.18
C GLN A 687 21.50 0.86 -41.75
N PHE A 688 22.18 0.00 -40.98
CA PHE A 688 22.41 -1.38 -41.40
C PHE A 688 21.37 -2.24 -40.72
N ILE A 689 20.57 -2.97 -41.50
CA ILE A 689 19.92 -4.17 -40.98
C ILE A 689 21.04 -5.21 -40.91
N GLN A 690 21.65 -5.36 -39.74
CA GLN A 690 22.65 -6.41 -39.57
C GLN A 690 21.91 -7.70 -39.31
N VAL A 691 21.74 -8.46 -40.39
CA VAL A 691 21.30 -9.85 -40.32
C VAL A 691 22.52 -10.69 -39.96
N SER A 692 22.84 -10.79 -38.67
CA SER A 692 24.01 -11.56 -38.22
C SER A 692 23.65 -13.02 -37.98
N LEU A 693 24.42 -13.91 -38.59
CA LEU A 693 24.39 -15.35 -38.34
C LEU A 693 25.16 -15.65 -37.05
N CYS A 694 24.47 -15.69 -35.91
CA CYS A 694 25.07 -16.15 -34.66
C CYS A 694 24.63 -17.60 -34.44
N ASN A 695 25.55 -18.56 -34.58
CA ASN A 695 25.24 -20.00 -34.54
C ASN A 695 24.09 -20.43 -35.49
N GLY A 696 23.97 -19.78 -36.65
CA GLY A 696 22.93 -20.09 -37.63
C GLY A 696 21.59 -19.36 -37.45
N VAL A 697 21.41 -18.56 -36.39
CA VAL A 697 20.18 -17.77 -36.15
C VAL A 697 20.25 -16.43 -36.88
N TRP A 698 19.19 -16.11 -37.63
CA TRP A 698 18.95 -14.77 -38.15
C TRP A 698 18.46 -13.87 -37.02
N ILE A 699 19.33 -13.02 -36.50
CA ILE A 699 18.96 -11.96 -35.55
C ILE A 699 18.85 -10.66 -36.36
N LEU A 700 17.68 -10.01 -36.28
CA LEU A 700 17.50 -8.66 -36.84
C LEU A 700 18.06 -7.67 -35.80
N TYR A 701 19.20 -7.05 -36.13
CA TYR A 701 19.75 -5.92 -35.37
C TYR A 701 19.31 -4.59 -35.98
#